data_AF-A0A8S3TC81-F1
#
_entry.id   AF-A0A8S3TC81-F1
#
_cell.length_a   1.000
_cell.length_b   1.000
_cell.length_c   1.000
_cell.angle_alpha   90.00
_cell.angle_beta   90.00
_cell.angle_gamma   90.00
#
_symmetry.space_group_name_H-M   'P 1'
#
loop_
_entity.id
_entity.type
_entity.pdbx_description
1 polymer ?
#
loop_
_entity_poly.entity_id
_entity_poly.type
_entity_poly.pdbx_seq_one_letter_code
_entity_poly.pdbx_strand_id
1 'polypeptide(L)'
;MICVSADKVHQIQRINYGVVFERQPNLLSGRENWLHTFKIPLPSKQTDGNFEQCDITHQHCYILNQVLSQLSAIRTQVSSDVNHTVEVIHQLIPHIDIEDTSNTESRLKRGLFDFIGSISKSLFGTATTKDVNRLAKHVNILIRRNNEFAKDITHHDKLLSSYMSKTNKRFDNIILGIKNNYEGIQNITKETAKFISQFEKLSIKLSKFLLKQMNETAEINKYLEELKIAVHELVKGKLSPFLISPQNLKHTIQHIQSILNDKFKGFYLNNVNPSYYYSQSNILYTRHHKHLFISIKFPITTFVNPLTLYKINSYPVPINTTSNHATQLLDLPQYLVITSDNRQYAELSDDFIKTCSGIDTLYCTQTFPLLSSVSPSCSFALLFNDKETVHSNCNFRFLTNIIQPAVKEITDTSLLVYKTKTLAFDCPSGHKIEKGCSFCIIHVPCLCSVKTDSIFIPAKIGLCDNNTNTVTIVHPVNLALIQHFFSSETYNSILGDTIFTEPADITLPNLHFFNHTFNSVIAQDNNLHLSLKRIAKAAKADRKIFTSLSEPLLDGEIDIDDSWPNTNEMISLISLVLSILLTIACIILFNKVRALTTALILLQKAPSSAAFVTPQTPPTFHYMQSPISTTQNYDSLLSPQLNQWPSIVLAAITIISFVGVLHYLYKQVCTRHHTKIILEISNGLTCLTIPVVNLPLCPSDWDIATPNNITNMRISGTFYTKLNVEMSGLSIVNVHTKQQIKVPDTFTVNPIKGKMLKNIFKSPFTSYILVVHNNFFKVVY
;
A
#
# COMPACT_ATOMS: atom_id res chain seq x y z
N MET A 1 -31.70 6.55 13.12
CA MET A 1 -31.83 7.27 11.84
C MET A 1 -30.54 7.01 11.07
N ILE A 2 -30.49 5.95 10.27
CA ILE A 2 -29.30 5.52 9.54
C ILE A 2 -29.46 6.07 8.12
N CYS A 3 -28.82 7.20 7.82
CA CYS A 3 -28.67 7.66 6.46
C CYS A 3 -27.55 6.84 5.81
N VAL A 4 -27.90 5.75 5.13
CA VAL A 4 -27.00 5.10 4.18
C VAL A 4 -26.96 6.02 2.95
N SER A 5 -25.83 6.69 2.72
CA SER A 5 -25.63 7.38 1.43
C SER A 5 -25.50 6.30 0.37
N ALA A 6 -26.57 6.11 -0.41
CA ALA A 6 -26.57 5.26 -1.59
C ALA A 6 -25.75 5.94 -2.70
N ASP A 7 -24.42 5.86 -2.61
CA ASP A 7 -23.59 6.05 -3.80
C ASP A 7 -23.86 4.89 -4.74
N LYS A 8 -24.41 5.23 -5.91
CA LYS A 8 -24.93 4.34 -6.95
C LYS A 8 -24.05 3.09 -7.14
N VAL A 9 -24.58 1.94 -6.72
CA VAL A 9 -23.99 0.62 -6.99
C VAL A 9 -24.14 0.32 -8.49
N HIS A 10 -23.22 0.84 -9.31
CA HIS A 10 -23.12 0.47 -10.71
C HIS A 10 -22.58 -0.96 -10.81
N GLN A 11 -23.48 -1.94 -10.81
CA GLN A 11 -23.15 -3.30 -11.20
C GLN A 11 -22.93 -3.36 -12.71
N ILE A 12 -21.92 -4.10 -13.15
CA ILE A 12 -21.61 -4.30 -14.57
C ILE A 12 -21.97 -5.73 -14.93
N GLN A 13 -22.93 -5.89 -15.84
CA GLN A 13 -23.40 -7.20 -16.27
C GLN A 13 -22.67 -7.60 -17.57
N ARG A 14 -22.15 -8.83 -17.60
CA ARG A 14 -21.62 -9.50 -18.81
C ARG A 14 -22.34 -10.83 -18.96
N ILE A 15 -23.67 -10.75 -18.91
CA ILE A 15 -24.54 -11.93 -18.80
C ILE A 15 -24.45 -12.84 -20.01
N ASN A 16 -24.09 -12.33 -21.19
CA ASN A 16 -23.89 -13.16 -22.37
C ASN A 16 -22.66 -14.10 -22.25
N TYR A 17 -21.77 -13.80 -21.30
CA TYR A 17 -20.68 -14.69 -20.85
C TYR A 17 -20.99 -15.38 -19.51
N GLY A 18 -22.16 -15.09 -18.93
CA GLY A 18 -22.56 -15.60 -17.62
C GLY A 18 -21.81 -14.94 -16.47
N VAL A 19 -21.32 -13.71 -16.61
CA VAL A 19 -20.53 -13.05 -15.56
C VAL A 19 -21.19 -11.74 -15.11
N VAL A 20 -21.20 -11.49 -13.81
CA VAL A 20 -21.70 -10.26 -13.21
C VAL A 20 -20.65 -9.71 -12.26
N PHE A 21 -20.35 -8.42 -12.40
CA PHE A 21 -19.47 -7.67 -11.52
C PHE A 21 -20.32 -6.84 -10.56
N GLU A 22 -20.37 -7.28 -9.32
CA GLU A 22 -21.08 -6.61 -8.24
C GLU A 22 -20.15 -5.61 -7.56
N ARG A 23 -20.49 -4.32 -7.61
CA ARG A 23 -19.68 -3.26 -7.01
C ARG A 23 -19.67 -3.41 -5.49
N GLN A 24 -18.47 -3.48 -4.91
CA GLN A 24 -18.24 -3.54 -3.47
C GLN A 24 -17.71 -2.19 -2.96
N PRO A 25 -17.70 -1.98 -1.63
CA PRO A 25 -17.03 -0.81 -1.05
C PRO A 25 -15.60 -0.67 -1.56
N ASN A 26 -15.14 0.57 -1.73
CA ASN A 26 -13.80 0.83 -2.26
C ASN A 26 -12.72 0.24 -1.35
N LEU A 27 -11.55 -0.06 -1.91
CA LEU A 27 -10.47 -0.74 -1.21
C LEU A 27 -9.25 0.17 -1.10
N LEU A 28 -8.65 0.22 0.09
CA LEU A 28 -7.35 0.84 0.34
C LEU A 28 -6.39 -0.21 0.89
N SER A 29 -5.30 -0.45 0.16
CA SER A 29 -4.27 -1.44 0.50
C SER A 29 -3.00 -0.76 1.03
N GLY A 30 -2.18 -1.54 1.75
CA GLY A 30 -0.87 -1.09 2.23
C GLY A 30 -0.96 0.00 3.27
N ARG A 31 -1.91 -0.12 4.21
CA ARG A 31 -2.10 0.87 5.27
C ARG A 31 -0.95 0.80 6.27
N GLU A 32 -0.01 1.72 6.14
CA GLU A 32 0.95 2.03 7.20
C GLU A 32 0.37 3.11 8.13
N ASN A 33 1.04 3.38 9.25
CA ASN A 33 0.60 4.40 10.18
C ASN A 33 1.75 5.36 10.52
N TRP A 34 1.51 6.64 10.34
CA TRP A 34 2.30 7.70 10.93
C TRP A 34 1.91 7.87 12.40
N LEU A 35 2.82 7.60 13.33
CA LEU A 35 2.57 7.82 14.75
C LEU A 35 2.94 9.25 15.13
N HIS A 36 1.97 10.02 15.64
CA HIS A 36 2.23 11.38 16.14
C HIS A 36 1.80 11.50 17.60
N THR A 37 2.70 12.03 18.43
CA THR A 37 2.52 12.12 19.89
C THR A 37 2.32 13.56 20.34
N PHE A 38 1.20 13.81 21.01
CA PHE A 38 0.86 15.07 21.65
C PHE A 38 1.31 15.02 23.11
N LYS A 39 1.89 16.12 23.59
CA LYS A 39 2.28 16.32 24.99
C LYS A 39 1.33 17.33 25.63
N ILE A 40 0.57 16.90 26.62
CA ILE A 40 -0.44 17.71 27.31
C ILE A 40 -0.01 17.89 28.77
N PRO A 41 0.10 19.12 29.29
CA PRO A 41 0.37 19.34 30.70
C PRO A 41 -0.84 18.96 31.56
N LEU A 42 -0.61 18.22 32.64
CA LEU A 42 -1.61 17.88 33.64
C LEU A 42 -1.54 18.85 34.82
N PRO A 43 -2.68 19.10 35.51
CA PRO A 43 -2.68 19.88 36.74
C PRO A 43 -1.77 19.21 37.78
N SER A 44 -1.09 20.01 38.59
CA SER A 44 -0.29 19.51 39.70
C SER A 44 -0.97 19.79 41.02
N LYS A 45 -0.74 18.91 42.01
CA LYS A 45 -1.20 19.11 43.38
C LYS A 45 -0.83 20.51 43.88
N GLN A 46 -1.81 21.22 44.42
CA GLN A 46 -1.58 22.51 45.07
C GLN A 46 -1.27 22.27 46.55
N THR A 47 -0.29 23.00 47.06
CA THR A 47 -0.01 23.08 48.50
C THR A 47 -0.78 24.26 49.08
N ASP A 48 -1.52 24.02 50.16
CA ASP A 48 -2.28 25.06 50.84
C ASP A 48 -1.33 26.14 51.37
N GLY A 49 -1.58 27.39 50.99
CA GLY A 49 -0.90 28.56 51.56
C GLY A 49 -1.70 29.06 52.75
N ASN A 50 -1.06 29.18 53.92
CA ASN A 50 -1.71 29.74 55.11
C ASN A 50 -2.04 31.22 54.89
N PHE A 51 -3.30 31.60 55.15
CA PHE A 51 -3.65 33.01 55.28
C PHE A 51 -3.23 33.50 56.67
N GLU A 52 -2.50 34.61 56.74
CA GLU A 52 -2.25 35.31 57.99
C GLU A 52 -3.59 35.80 58.55
N GLN A 53 -3.96 35.32 59.74
CA GLN A 53 -5.17 35.75 60.45
C GLN A 53 -4.98 37.19 60.98
N CYS A 54 -6.04 37.99 60.87
CA CYS A 54 -6.07 39.34 61.45
C CYS A 54 -6.15 39.24 62.98
N ASP A 55 -5.33 40.02 63.68
CA ASP A 55 -5.25 40.05 65.15
C ASP A 55 -6.54 40.60 65.77
N ILE A 56 -7.08 39.86 66.76
CA ILE A 56 -8.50 39.87 67.20
C ILE A 56 -8.84 41.12 68.04
N THR A 57 -7.88 42.02 68.27
CA THR A 57 -8.01 43.19 69.14
C THR A 57 -8.88 44.32 68.58
N HIS A 58 -9.30 44.25 67.30
CA HIS A 58 -10.19 45.24 66.69
C HIS A 58 -11.57 44.66 66.31
N GLN A 59 -12.66 45.33 66.68
CA GLN A 59 -14.05 44.91 66.42
C GLN A 59 -14.38 44.76 64.92
N HIS A 60 -13.64 45.44 64.03
CA HIS A 60 -13.73 45.28 62.57
C HIS A 60 -13.06 44.01 62.04
N CYS A 61 -12.20 43.38 62.83
CA CYS A 61 -11.49 42.16 62.48
C CYS A 61 -12.42 40.93 62.54
N TYR A 62 -13.51 40.96 63.32
CA TYR A 62 -14.49 39.85 63.36
C TYR A 62 -15.18 39.62 62.00
N ILE A 63 -15.69 40.69 61.36
CA ILE A 63 -16.33 40.61 60.05
C ILE A 63 -15.32 40.19 58.98
N LEU A 64 -14.10 40.75 59.05
CA LEU A 64 -13.02 40.38 58.14
C LEU A 64 -12.64 38.91 58.28
N ASN A 65 -12.52 38.40 59.51
CA ASN A 65 -12.20 37.00 59.80
C ASN A 65 -13.31 36.06 59.35
N GLN A 66 -14.59 36.45 59.44
CA GLN A 66 -15.69 35.67 58.85
C GLN A 66 -15.60 35.59 57.33
N VAL A 67 -15.23 36.68 56.64
CA VAL A 67 -15.07 36.64 55.19
C VAL A 67 -13.80 35.89 54.77
N LEU A 68 -12.71 36.06 55.51
CA LEU A 68 -11.48 35.29 55.32
C LEU A 68 -11.69 33.79 55.58
N SER A 69 -12.51 33.42 56.57
CA SER A 69 -12.82 32.01 56.83
C SER A 69 -13.64 31.41 55.68
N GLN A 70 -14.63 32.12 55.15
CA GLN A 70 -15.39 31.69 53.96
C GLN A 70 -14.49 31.56 52.72
N LEU A 71 -13.59 32.52 52.49
CA LEU A 71 -12.60 32.47 51.40
C LEU A 71 -11.63 31.29 51.57
N SER A 72 -11.17 31.05 52.80
CA SER A 72 -10.31 29.92 53.11
C SER A 72 -11.03 28.59 52.87
N ALA A 73 -12.30 28.48 53.27
CA ALA A 73 -13.11 27.29 53.03
C ALA A 73 -13.31 27.01 51.54
N ILE A 74 -13.61 28.04 50.74
CA ILE A 74 -13.71 27.92 49.27
C ILE A 74 -12.37 27.45 48.69
N ARG A 75 -11.25 28.05 49.12
CA ARG A 75 -9.92 27.67 48.62
C ARG A 75 -9.54 26.25 49.01
N THR A 76 -9.76 25.84 50.25
CA THR A 76 -9.49 24.48 50.73
C THR A 76 -10.33 23.47 49.96
N GLN A 77 -11.61 23.79 49.71
CA GLN A 77 -12.48 22.94 48.90
C GLN A 77 -11.92 22.78 47.47
N VAL A 78 -11.56 23.87 46.80
CA VAL A 78 -10.97 23.82 45.45
C VAL A 78 -9.65 23.06 45.42
N SER A 79 -8.77 23.30 46.40
CA SER A 79 -7.49 22.60 46.54
C SER A 79 -7.72 21.10 46.71
N SER A 80 -8.69 20.72 47.54
CA SER A 80 -9.13 19.34 47.71
C SER A 80 -9.66 18.74 46.40
N ASP A 81 -10.53 19.44 45.68
CA ASP A 81 -11.12 18.99 44.41
C ASP A 81 -10.04 18.82 43.31
N VAL A 82 -9.08 19.75 43.24
CA VAL A 82 -7.88 19.65 42.37
C VAL A 82 -7.06 18.42 42.73
N ASN A 83 -6.72 18.25 44.01
CA ASN A 83 -5.88 17.15 44.47
C ASN A 83 -6.55 15.79 44.23
N HIS A 84 -7.85 15.69 44.51
CA HIS A 84 -8.65 14.51 44.22
C HIS A 84 -8.70 14.21 42.72
N THR A 85 -8.94 15.21 41.88
CA THR A 85 -8.97 15.03 40.41
C THR A 85 -7.61 14.58 39.87
N VAL A 86 -6.52 15.17 40.36
CA VAL A 86 -5.14 14.77 39.99
C VAL A 86 -4.87 13.33 40.40
N GLU A 87 -5.29 12.91 41.59
CA GLU A 87 -5.16 11.51 42.04
C GLU A 87 -5.94 10.54 41.16
N VAL A 88 -7.20 10.85 40.83
CA VAL A 88 -8.02 10.04 39.93
C VAL A 88 -7.36 9.92 38.56
N ILE A 89 -6.88 11.03 37.98
CA ILE A 89 -6.18 11.01 36.69
C ILE A 89 -4.90 10.16 36.78
N HIS A 90 -4.13 10.28 37.86
CA HIS A 90 -2.90 9.51 38.07
C HIS A 90 -3.17 8.00 38.23
N GLN A 91 -4.32 7.61 38.81
CA GLN A 91 -4.74 6.22 38.91
C GLN A 91 -5.23 5.65 37.58
N LEU A 92 -5.94 6.45 36.78
CA LEU A 92 -6.53 6.02 35.52
C LEU A 92 -5.50 5.92 34.38
N ILE A 93 -4.44 6.72 34.42
CA ILE A 93 -3.45 6.79 33.35
C ILE A 93 -2.16 6.08 33.78
N PRO A 94 -1.70 5.07 33.02
CA PRO A 94 -0.50 4.31 33.39
C PRO A 94 0.73 5.21 33.38
N HIS A 95 1.52 5.11 34.44
CA HIS A 95 2.81 5.77 34.55
C HIS A 95 3.88 4.92 33.87
N ILE A 96 4.73 5.56 33.05
CA ILE A 96 5.97 4.97 32.60
C ILE A 96 7.12 5.73 33.24
N ASP A 97 7.94 5.03 34.00
CA ASP A 97 9.24 5.50 34.44
C ASP A 97 10.23 5.27 33.29
N ILE A 98 10.65 6.35 32.65
CA ILE A 98 11.76 6.29 31.71
C ILE A 98 13.00 6.32 32.58
N GLU A 99 13.61 5.16 32.81
CA GLU A 99 14.93 5.11 33.45
C GLU A 99 15.89 5.96 32.62
N ASP A 100 16.28 7.11 33.17
CA ASP A 100 17.38 7.92 32.66
C ASP A 100 18.63 7.05 32.71
N THR A 101 18.91 6.36 31.59
CA THR A 101 20.15 5.63 31.33
C THR A 101 21.30 6.62 31.09
N SER A 102 21.46 7.57 32.01
CA SER A 102 22.56 8.53 32.05
C SER A 102 23.76 8.04 32.85
N ASN A 103 23.70 6.84 33.45
CA ASN A 103 24.76 6.31 34.31
C ASN A 103 25.26 4.90 33.95
N THR A 104 25.24 4.50 32.67
CA THR A 104 26.13 3.42 32.20
C THR A 104 26.75 3.76 30.85
N GLU A 105 28.07 3.69 30.83
CA GLU A 105 28.94 3.98 29.70
C GLU A 105 28.64 3.10 28.48
N SER A 106 28.81 3.70 27.29
CA SER A 106 28.90 3.07 25.97
C SER A 106 27.62 2.41 25.41
N ARG A 107 26.80 3.20 24.70
CA ARG A 107 26.07 2.64 23.55
C ARG A 107 26.02 3.59 22.35
N LEU A 108 26.42 3.00 21.23
CA LEU A 108 26.80 3.54 19.92
C LEU A 108 25.82 4.54 19.26
N LYS A 109 26.43 5.60 18.71
CA LYS A 109 25.89 6.53 17.72
C LYS A 109 25.38 5.82 16.45
N ARG A 110 24.18 6.20 15.99
CA ARG A 110 23.73 6.26 14.57
C ARG A 110 22.62 7.32 14.50
N GLY A 111 22.67 8.40 13.72
CA GLY A 111 23.66 8.93 12.81
C GLY A 111 23.26 10.32 12.28
N LEU A 112 24.27 10.99 11.70
CA LEU A 112 24.25 12.05 10.67
C LEU A 112 23.14 13.12 10.73
N PHE A 113 23.39 14.21 11.45
CA PHE A 113 23.33 15.64 11.01
C PHE A 113 23.20 16.57 12.24
N ASP A 114 24.21 16.57 13.12
CA ASP A 114 24.38 17.54 14.21
C ASP A 114 25.38 18.63 13.81
N PHE A 115 25.04 19.38 12.76
CA PHE A 115 25.81 20.55 12.37
C PHE A 115 24.82 21.69 12.10
N ILE A 116 24.48 22.41 13.17
CA ILE A 116 24.22 23.87 13.28
C ILE A 116 23.52 24.07 14.63
N GLY A 117 24.34 24.10 15.68
CA GLY A 117 23.94 24.28 17.06
C GLY A 117 25.04 25.02 17.81
N SER A 118 25.38 26.22 17.35
CA SER A 118 26.10 27.26 18.12
C SER A 118 26.43 28.41 17.16
N ILE A 119 25.68 29.51 17.26
CA ILE A 119 26.04 30.92 16.97
C ILE A 119 24.71 31.70 16.95
N SER A 120 24.31 32.32 18.07
CA SER A 120 23.44 33.53 18.11
C SER A 120 23.08 34.01 19.54
N LYS A 121 23.98 33.86 20.52
CA LYS A 121 23.79 34.42 21.88
C LYS A 121 24.79 35.55 22.23
N SER A 122 25.36 36.21 21.22
CA SER A 122 26.53 37.11 21.40
C SER A 122 26.57 38.38 20.51
N LEU A 123 25.46 38.85 19.94
CA LEU A 123 25.37 40.12 19.20
C LEU A 123 23.88 40.55 19.34
N PHE A 124 23.45 41.56 20.08
CA PHE A 124 23.98 42.91 20.33
C PHE A 124 23.53 43.42 21.71
N GLY A 125 24.48 43.93 22.50
CA GLY A 125 24.22 44.58 23.79
C GLY A 125 23.88 46.07 23.66
N THR A 126 23.29 46.59 24.75
CA THR A 126 23.40 47.94 25.39
C THR A 126 23.59 49.20 24.50
N ALA A 127 23.00 50.37 24.75
CA ALA A 127 23.03 51.10 26.02
C ALA A 127 22.21 52.42 26.03
N THR A 128 21.75 52.76 27.24
CA THR A 128 21.73 54.07 27.94
C THR A 128 20.84 55.27 27.63
N THR A 129 20.57 55.91 28.78
CA THR A 129 19.94 57.16 29.17
C THR A 129 20.67 58.42 28.70
N LYS A 130 19.94 59.32 28.04
CA LYS A 130 19.80 60.77 28.34
C LYS A 130 19.16 61.49 27.15
N ASP A 131 17.96 62.02 27.37
CA ASP A 131 17.63 63.41 27.03
C ASP A 131 16.40 63.80 27.86
N VAL A 132 16.60 64.49 28.99
CA VAL A 132 16.45 65.95 29.14
C VAL A 132 15.15 66.22 29.90
N ASN A 133 15.18 66.25 31.23
CA ASN A 133 15.39 67.43 32.07
C ASN A 133 14.56 68.68 31.73
N ARG A 134 13.74 69.07 32.73
CA ARG A 134 13.22 70.41 33.11
C ARG A 134 11.76 70.68 32.79
N LEU A 135 10.93 70.66 33.84
CA LEU A 135 10.29 71.90 34.31
C LEU A 135 9.83 71.77 35.78
N ALA A 136 10.46 72.58 36.65
CA ALA A 136 9.95 73.25 37.86
C ALA A 136 9.09 72.45 38.87
N LYS A 137 9.38 72.30 40.17
CA LYS A 137 10.24 73.00 41.16
C LYS A 137 10.22 74.54 41.10
N HIS A 138 9.03 75.10 41.27
CA HIS A 138 8.70 76.27 42.10
C HIS A 138 7.29 75.93 42.59
N VAL A 139 7.03 75.68 43.87
CA VAL A 139 6.43 76.65 44.78
C VAL A 139 6.54 76.04 46.17
N ASN A 140 7.54 76.48 46.91
CA ASN A 140 7.49 76.53 48.36
C ASN A 140 8.08 77.88 48.73
N ILE A 141 7.44 78.53 49.71
CA ILE A 141 7.77 79.80 50.38
C ILE A 141 6.94 81.01 49.88
N LEU A 142 5.76 81.13 50.48
CA LEU A 142 4.97 82.34 50.79
C LEU A 142 3.76 81.79 51.56
N ILE A 143 3.54 81.97 52.87
CA ILE A 143 3.59 83.20 53.68
C ILE A 143 3.73 82.84 55.17
N ARG A 144 4.53 83.64 55.89
CA ARG A 144 4.74 83.67 57.34
C ARG A 144 3.97 84.86 57.93
N ARG A 145 3.23 84.67 59.02
CA ARG A 145 3.12 85.50 60.25
C ARG A 145 1.75 85.36 60.90
N ASN A 146 1.72 85.09 62.21
CA ASN A 146 1.01 85.98 63.14
C ASN A 146 1.43 85.71 64.59
N ASN A 147 1.88 86.76 65.27
CA ASN A 147 1.97 86.90 66.71
C ASN A 147 1.55 88.35 67.03
N GLU A 148 1.03 88.54 68.24
CA GLU A 148 0.66 89.81 68.90
C GLU A 148 -0.82 90.23 68.79
N PHE A 149 -1.62 89.79 69.78
CA PHE A 149 -2.81 90.52 70.26
C PHE A 149 -2.96 90.32 71.77
N ALA A 150 -1.97 90.83 72.50
CA ALA A 150 -2.02 90.99 73.95
C ALA A 150 -1.57 92.42 74.27
N LYS A 151 -2.52 93.36 74.27
CA LYS A 151 -2.48 94.66 74.97
C LYS A 151 -3.74 95.45 74.56
N ASP A 152 -4.81 95.34 75.37
CA ASP A 152 -5.79 96.41 75.65
C ASP A 152 -7.08 95.92 76.35
N ILE A 153 -6.97 95.07 77.38
CA ILE A 153 -8.11 94.79 78.28
C ILE A 153 -7.64 94.84 79.74
N THR A 154 -7.25 96.02 80.21
CA THR A 154 -6.84 96.22 81.61
C THR A 154 -7.33 97.52 82.24
N HIS A 155 -8.51 98.05 81.90
CA HIS A 155 -8.96 99.23 82.67
C HIS A 155 -10.44 99.49 82.99
N HIS A 156 -11.39 98.56 82.95
CA HIS A 156 -12.74 98.80 83.53
C HIS A 156 -13.19 97.64 84.46
N ASP A 157 -12.32 97.37 85.42
CA ASP A 157 -12.49 96.50 86.57
C ASP A 157 -13.01 97.33 87.76
N LYS A 158 -14.24 97.13 88.26
CA LYS A 158 -14.38 96.80 89.71
C LYS A 158 -15.75 96.84 90.37
N LEU A 159 -16.81 97.47 89.86
CA LEU A 159 -18.04 97.59 90.68
C LEU A 159 -19.31 96.90 90.17
N LEU A 160 -19.29 96.23 89.01
CA LEU A 160 -20.39 95.36 88.55
C LEU A 160 -19.99 93.88 88.38
N SER A 161 -18.72 93.54 88.61
CA SER A 161 -18.17 92.20 88.34
C SER A 161 -18.58 91.13 89.35
N SER A 162 -18.83 91.46 90.62
CA SER A 162 -19.03 90.41 91.65
C SER A 162 -20.40 89.72 91.58
N TYR A 163 -21.44 90.43 91.12
CA TYR A 163 -22.78 89.88 90.98
C TYR A 163 -23.03 89.30 89.58
N MET A 164 -22.52 89.96 88.52
CA MET A 164 -22.60 89.43 87.16
C MET A 164 -21.73 88.19 86.97
N SER A 165 -20.57 88.04 87.65
CA SER A 165 -19.71 86.86 87.44
C SER A 165 -20.30 85.55 87.98
N LYS A 166 -21.24 85.58 88.94
CA LYS A 166 -21.88 84.34 89.42
C LYS A 166 -23.00 83.88 88.50
N THR A 167 -23.75 84.81 87.90
CA THR A 167 -24.84 84.50 86.95
C THR A 167 -24.31 84.25 85.54
N ASN A 168 -23.34 85.05 85.05
CA ASN A 168 -22.61 84.76 83.81
C ASN A 168 -21.89 83.42 83.91
N LYS A 169 -21.21 83.08 85.01
CA LYS A 169 -20.60 81.74 85.13
C LYS A 169 -21.59 80.60 84.91
N ARG A 170 -22.84 80.72 85.35
CA ARG A 170 -23.85 79.67 85.13
C ARG A 170 -24.38 79.68 83.69
N PHE A 171 -24.67 80.85 83.13
CA PHE A 171 -25.15 80.98 81.76
C PHE A 171 -24.05 80.63 80.74
N ASP A 172 -22.82 81.08 80.95
CA ASP A 172 -21.63 80.72 80.19
C ASP A 172 -21.38 79.22 80.27
N ASN A 173 -21.51 78.60 81.45
CA ASN A 173 -21.37 77.14 81.58
C ASN A 173 -22.48 76.36 80.85
N ILE A 174 -23.71 76.89 80.80
CA ILE A 174 -24.82 76.26 80.04
C ILE A 174 -24.62 76.48 78.53
N ILE A 175 -24.24 77.68 78.09
CA ILE A 175 -23.93 77.97 76.68
C ILE A 175 -22.71 77.17 76.23
N LEU A 176 -21.67 77.04 77.07
CA LEU A 176 -20.55 76.12 76.84
C LEU A 176 -21.05 74.68 76.78
N GLY A 177 -21.92 74.25 77.69
CA GLY A 177 -22.48 72.90 77.68
C GLY A 177 -23.26 72.59 76.39
N ILE A 178 -24.10 73.51 75.93
CA ILE A 178 -24.88 73.38 74.69
C ILE A 178 -23.97 73.44 73.46
N LYS A 179 -22.99 74.35 73.43
CA LYS A 179 -22.02 74.46 72.33
C LYS A 179 -21.12 73.22 72.26
N ASN A 180 -20.64 72.74 73.39
CA ASN A 180 -19.84 71.51 73.47
C ASN A 180 -20.66 70.28 73.07
N ASN A 181 -21.95 70.22 73.43
CA ASN A 181 -22.84 69.14 72.98
C ASN A 181 -23.15 69.25 71.49
N TYR A 182 -23.37 70.45 70.95
CA TYR A 182 -23.63 70.66 69.53
C TYR A 182 -22.40 70.34 68.67
N GLU A 183 -21.21 70.80 69.08
CA GLU A 183 -19.94 70.44 68.46
C GLU A 183 -19.66 68.94 68.59
N GLY A 184 -19.98 68.36 69.76
CA GLY A 184 -19.93 66.92 69.99
C GLY A 184 -20.83 66.14 69.02
N ILE A 185 -22.08 66.55 68.85
CA ILE A 185 -23.04 65.95 67.92
C ILE A 185 -22.59 66.13 66.46
N GLN A 186 -22.10 67.31 66.06
CA GLN A 186 -21.56 67.52 64.71
C GLN A 186 -20.34 66.64 64.43
N ASN A 187 -19.41 66.52 65.38
CA ASN A 187 -18.24 65.66 65.25
C ASN A 187 -18.66 64.19 65.16
N ILE A 188 -19.59 63.74 66.02
CA ILE A 188 -20.15 62.39 65.93
C ILE A 188 -20.81 62.16 64.57
N THR A 189 -21.64 63.08 64.09
CA THR A 189 -22.33 62.96 62.79
C THR A 189 -21.34 62.90 61.62
N LYS A 190 -20.30 63.74 61.62
CA LYS A 190 -19.24 63.73 60.60
C LYS A 190 -18.43 62.44 60.64
N GLU A 191 -18.03 61.98 61.83
CA GLU A 191 -17.30 60.73 61.99
C GLU A 191 -18.15 59.51 61.60
N THR A 192 -19.45 59.56 61.89
CA THR A 192 -20.40 58.49 61.52
C THR A 192 -20.62 58.45 60.00
N ALA A 193 -20.79 59.59 59.34
CA ALA A 193 -20.92 59.66 57.88
C ALA A 193 -19.63 59.20 57.17
N LYS A 194 -18.46 59.58 57.70
CA LYS A 194 -17.15 59.13 57.20
C LYS A 194 -16.99 57.63 57.38
N PHE A 195 -17.39 57.08 58.53
CA PHE A 195 -17.40 55.65 58.81
C PHE A 195 -18.30 54.89 57.82
N ILE A 196 -19.54 55.34 57.61
CA ILE A 196 -20.49 54.73 56.66
C ILE A 196 -19.92 54.73 55.25
N SER A 197 -19.35 55.84 54.77
CA SER A 197 -18.75 55.91 53.43
C SER A 197 -17.53 55.00 53.28
N GLN A 198 -16.69 54.90 54.31
CA GLN A 198 -15.56 53.97 54.31
C GLN A 198 -16.02 52.51 54.31
N PHE A 199 -17.06 52.20 55.09
CA PHE A 199 -17.67 50.87 55.15
C PHE A 199 -18.30 50.45 53.82
N GLU A 200 -19.01 51.36 53.15
CA GLU A 200 -19.60 51.11 51.82
C GLU A 200 -18.51 50.81 50.79
N LYS A 201 -17.44 51.62 50.75
CA LYS A 201 -16.28 51.40 49.86
C LYS A 201 -15.59 50.07 50.15
N LEU A 202 -15.43 49.70 51.41
CA LEU A 202 -14.86 48.41 51.81
C LEU A 202 -15.76 47.25 51.37
N SER A 203 -17.06 47.37 51.61
CA SER A 203 -18.06 46.35 51.24
C SER A 203 -18.07 46.10 49.74
N ILE A 204 -18.11 47.15 48.91
CA ILE A 204 -18.06 47.02 47.44
C ILE A 204 -16.77 46.34 46.99
N LYS A 205 -15.61 46.72 47.55
CA LYS A 205 -14.33 46.08 47.22
C LYS A 205 -14.32 44.60 47.61
N LEU A 206 -14.86 44.28 48.78
CA LEU A 206 -14.91 42.91 49.29
C LEU A 206 -15.86 42.04 48.46
N SER A 207 -17.04 42.54 48.11
CA SER A 207 -17.98 41.84 47.22
C SER A 207 -17.38 41.60 45.84
N LYS A 208 -16.68 42.59 45.26
CA LYS A 208 -15.96 42.41 43.98
C LYS A 208 -14.88 41.33 44.07
N PHE A 209 -14.11 41.32 45.15
CA PHE A 209 -13.07 40.31 45.37
C PHE A 209 -13.68 38.92 45.52
N LEU A 210 -14.75 38.77 46.31
CA LEU A 210 -15.46 37.51 46.49
C LEU A 210 -16.05 36.99 45.16
N LEU A 211 -16.73 37.85 44.40
CA LEU A 211 -17.28 37.49 43.10
C LEU A 211 -16.19 37.03 42.12
N LYS A 212 -15.05 37.74 42.10
CA LYS A 212 -13.90 37.34 41.28
C LYS A 212 -13.40 35.96 41.69
N GLN A 213 -13.19 35.73 42.98
CA GLN A 213 -12.72 34.44 43.50
C GLN A 213 -13.69 33.30 43.19
N MET A 214 -15.01 33.53 43.33
CA MET A 214 -16.04 32.55 43.00
C MET A 214 -16.06 32.23 41.51
N ASN A 215 -15.91 33.22 40.64
CA ASN A 215 -15.87 33.02 39.21
C ASN A 215 -14.64 32.21 38.76
N GLU A 216 -13.45 32.56 39.27
CA GLU A 216 -12.20 31.83 38.99
C GLU A 216 -12.29 30.39 39.51
N THR A 217 -12.88 30.19 40.69
CA THR A 217 -13.13 28.86 41.26
C THR A 217 -14.08 28.03 40.39
N ALA A 218 -15.19 28.62 39.94
CA ALA A 218 -16.16 27.95 39.09
C ALA A 218 -15.55 27.56 37.73
N GLU A 219 -14.70 28.42 37.16
CA GLU A 219 -13.97 28.14 35.93
C GLU A 219 -12.99 26.98 36.10
N ILE A 220 -12.23 26.94 37.20
CA ILE A 220 -11.32 25.83 37.53
C ILE A 220 -12.10 24.52 37.68
N ASN A 221 -13.19 24.52 38.44
CA ASN A 221 -13.99 23.32 38.67
C ASN A 221 -14.60 22.79 37.37
N LYS A 222 -15.10 23.69 36.51
CA LYS A 222 -15.58 23.32 35.18
C LYS A 222 -14.47 22.68 34.34
N TYR A 223 -13.28 23.28 34.33
CA TYR A 223 -12.13 22.74 33.60
C TYR A 223 -11.72 21.35 34.11
N LEU A 224 -11.71 21.14 35.43
CA LEU A 224 -11.37 19.86 36.05
C LEU A 224 -12.40 18.76 35.70
N GLU A 225 -13.69 19.08 35.71
CA GLU A 225 -14.73 18.14 35.32
C GLU A 225 -14.66 17.78 33.82
N GLU A 226 -14.45 18.77 32.94
CA GLU A 226 -14.23 18.52 31.51
C GLU A 226 -12.98 17.66 31.27
N LEU A 227 -11.87 17.93 31.99
CA LEU A 227 -10.65 17.12 31.93
C LEU A 227 -10.89 15.69 32.40
N LYS A 228 -11.61 15.51 33.50
CA LYS A 228 -11.95 14.19 34.05
C LYS A 228 -12.78 13.37 33.08
N ILE A 229 -13.82 13.97 32.49
CA ILE A 229 -14.64 13.34 31.43
C ILE A 229 -13.74 12.95 30.26
N ALA A 230 -12.87 13.85 29.81
CA ALA A 230 -11.99 13.62 28.68
C ALA A 230 -10.97 12.49 28.92
N VAL A 231 -10.44 12.37 30.14
CA VAL A 231 -9.57 11.25 30.55
C VAL A 231 -10.36 9.95 30.60
N HIS A 232 -11.60 9.96 31.09
CA HIS A 232 -12.45 8.77 31.05
C HIS A 232 -12.77 8.32 29.61
N GLU A 233 -12.98 9.25 28.68
CA GLU A 233 -13.13 8.93 27.25
C GLU A 233 -11.83 8.31 26.69
N LEU A 234 -10.67 8.86 27.05
CA LEU A 234 -9.37 8.35 26.64
C LEU A 234 -9.13 6.92 27.10
N VAL A 235 -9.47 6.61 28.36
CA VAL A 235 -9.36 5.25 28.91
C VAL A 235 -10.28 4.27 28.17
N LYS A 236 -11.43 4.72 27.68
CA LYS A 236 -12.34 3.94 26.81
C LYS A 236 -11.85 3.84 25.36
N GLY A 237 -10.66 4.36 25.04
CA GLY A 237 -10.07 4.34 23.70
C GLY A 237 -10.64 5.42 22.77
N LYS A 238 -11.31 6.46 23.28
CA LYS A 238 -11.86 7.56 22.48
C LYS A 238 -11.10 8.85 22.74
N LEU A 239 -10.83 9.60 21.68
CA LEU A 239 -10.20 10.91 21.83
C LEU A 239 -11.27 11.96 22.16
N SER A 240 -11.02 12.77 23.18
CA SER A 240 -11.88 13.90 23.51
C SER A 240 -11.40 15.18 22.78
N PRO A 241 -12.31 15.98 22.20
CA PRO A 241 -11.98 17.31 21.66
C PRO A 241 -11.40 18.27 22.70
N PHE A 242 -11.62 18.01 23.98
CA PHE A 242 -11.06 18.80 25.07
C PHE A 242 -9.54 18.58 25.25
N LEU A 243 -9.07 17.33 25.11
CA LEU A 243 -7.64 17.01 25.22
C LEU A 243 -6.86 17.49 24.00
N ILE A 244 -7.43 17.30 22.81
CA ILE A 244 -6.84 17.75 21.55
C ILE A 244 -7.94 18.42 20.75
N SER A 245 -7.82 19.74 20.56
CA SER A 245 -8.83 20.52 19.84
C SER A 245 -8.90 20.15 18.35
N PRO A 246 -10.07 20.30 17.70
CA PRO A 246 -10.21 20.03 16.27
C PRO A 246 -9.28 20.87 15.40
N GLN A 247 -8.94 22.08 15.85
CA GLN A 247 -8.00 22.97 15.18
C GLN A 247 -6.56 22.44 15.24
N ASN A 248 -6.11 22.01 16.42
CA ASN A 248 -4.77 21.42 16.57
C ASN A 248 -4.63 20.14 15.76
N LEU A 249 -5.68 19.31 15.74
CA LEU A 249 -5.69 18.09 14.97
C LEU A 249 -5.67 18.37 13.45
N LYS A 250 -6.46 19.34 12.98
CA LYS A 250 -6.45 19.78 11.56
C LYS A 250 -5.07 20.30 11.15
N HIS A 251 -4.45 21.15 11.96
CA HIS A 251 -3.10 21.66 11.70
C HIS A 251 -2.07 20.51 11.66
N THR A 252 -2.19 19.55 12.56
CA THR A 252 -1.31 18.37 12.60
C THR A 252 -1.47 17.51 11.35
N ILE A 253 -2.71 17.24 10.91
CA ILE A 253 -3.00 16.52 9.66
C ILE A 253 -2.36 17.23 8.45
N GLN A 254 -2.52 18.55 8.36
CA GLN A 254 -1.93 19.35 7.27
C GLN A 254 -0.40 19.31 7.31
N HIS A 255 0.19 19.41 8.51
CA HIS A 255 1.63 19.35 8.68
C HIS A 255 2.19 17.97 8.31
N ILE A 256 1.54 16.88 8.75
CA ILE A 256 1.93 15.51 8.35
C ILE A 256 1.85 15.37 6.83
N GLN A 257 0.77 15.84 6.19
CA GLN A 257 0.65 15.78 4.74
C GLN A 257 1.76 16.58 4.02
N SER A 258 2.16 17.73 4.56
CA SER A 258 3.30 18.50 4.03
C SER A 258 4.59 17.70 4.10
N ILE A 259 4.88 17.07 5.24
CA ILE A 259 6.07 16.23 5.42
C ILE A 259 6.07 15.05 4.45
N LEU A 260 4.92 14.40 4.27
CA LEU A 260 4.77 13.30 3.31
C LEU A 260 5.06 13.77 1.88
N ASN A 261 4.49 14.91 1.47
CA ASN A 261 4.73 15.47 0.14
C ASN A 261 6.21 15.82 -0.11
N ASP A 262 6.90 16.34 0.91
CA ASP A 262 8.28 16.81 0.78
C ASP A 262 9.31 15.67 0.85
N LYS A 263 9.15 14.74 1.81
CA LYS A 263 10.13 13.70 2.13
C LYS A 263 9.76 12.31 1.60
N PHE A 264 8.48 11.98 1.51
CA PHE A 264 7.96 10.65 1.18
C PHE A 264 7.02 10.71 -0.02
N LYS A 265 7.55 11.17 -1.17
CA LYS A 265 6.77 11.34 -2.40
C LYS A 265 5.98 10.06 -2.73
N GLY A 266 4.68 10.22 -2.97
CA GLY A 266 3.78 9.12 -3.28
C GLY A 266 3.01 8.54 -2.08
N PHE A 267 3.24 9.05 -0.86
CA PHE A 267 2.42 8.70 0.32
C PHE A 267 1.42 9.81 0.67
N TYR A 268 0.23 9.40 1.10
CA TYR A 268 -0.90 10.28 1.39
C TYR A 268 -1.61 9.83 2.66
N LEU A 269 -2.20 10.77 3.40
CA LEU A 269 -3.09 10.44 4.50
C LEU A 269 -4.43 9.91 3.99
N ASN A 270 -4.89 8.79 4.53
CA ASN A 270 -6.17 8.19 4.10
C ASN A 270 -7.37 9.07 4.45
N ASN A 271 -7.29 9.80 5.57
CA ASN A 271 -8.38 10.66 6.03
C ASN A 271 -7.83 11.98 6.58
N VAL A 272 -8.30 13.08 5.99
CA VAL A 272 -7.92 14.45 6.35
C VAL A 272 -8.95 15.14 7.25
N ASN A 273 -10.09 14.50 7.52
CA ASN A 273 -11.14 15.06 8.36
C ASN A 273 -10.83 14.78 9.86
N PRO A 274 -10.69 15.82 10.70
CA PRO A 274 -10.45 15.64 12.14
C PRO A 274 -11.49 14.75 12.83
N SER A 275 -12.76 14.81 12.42
CA SER A 275 -13.86 14.05 13.03
C SER A 275 -13.64 12.53 13.02
N TYR A 276 -12.93 12.01 12.02
CA TYR A 276 -12.56 10.59 11.94
C TYR A 276 -11.74 10.13 13.14
N TYR A 277 -10.81 10.96 13.60
CA TYR A 277 -9.90 10.60 14.69
C TYR A 277 -10.55 10.72 16.08
N TYR A 278 -11.73 11.34 16.20
CA TYR A 278 -12.48 11.31 17.45
C TYR A 278 -13.35 10.05 17.58
N SER A 279 -13.77 9.45 16.46
CA SER A 279 -14.67 8.30 16.45
C SER A 279 -13.98 6.95 16.24
N GLN A 280 -12.89 6.88 15.47
CA GLN A 280 -12.29 5.63 15.00
C GLN A 280 -10.76 5.53 15.22
N SER A 281 -10.17 6.40 16.05
CA SER A 281 -8.71 6.38 16.25
C SER A 281 -8.25 5.24 17.14
N ASN A 282 -7.12 4.63 16.77
CA ASN A 282 -6.35 3.75 17.63
C ASN A 282 -5.32 4.61 18.38
N ILE A 283 -5.60 4.87 19.65
CA ILE A 283 -4.86 5.80 20.49
C ILE A 283 -4.02 5.01 21.48
N LEU A 284 -2.76 5.41 21.63
CA LEU A 284 -1.90 4.97 22.73
C LEU A 284 -1.70 6.15 23.67
N TYR A 285 -1.75 5.93 24.98
CA TYR A 285 -1.58 7.00 25.95
C TYR A 285 -0.75 6.54 27.14
N THR A 286 0.00 7.47 27.73
CA THR A 286 0.80 7.23 28.92
C THR A 286 1.06 8.53 29.66
N ARG A 287 1.38 8.45 30.95
CA ARG A 287 1.79 9.59 31.76
C ARG A 287 3.26 9.47 32.15
N HIS A 288 3.98 10.57 32.01
CA HIS A 288 5.31 10.74 32.60
C HIS A 288 5.34 12.06 33.39
N HIS A 289 5.58 11.96 34.70
CA HIS A 289 5.51 13.09 35.63
C HIS A 289 4.17 13.85 35.53
N LYS A 290 4.24 15.16 35.21
CA LYS A 290 3.11 16.10 35.08
C LYS A 290 2.60 16.22 33.64
N HIS A 291 2.93 15.27 32.77
CA HIS A 291 2.54 15.31 31.36
C HIS A 291 1.86 14.03 30.93
N LEU A 292 0.77 14.20 30.19
CA LEU A 292 0.07 13.16 29.45
C LEU A 292 0.60 13.15 28.01
N PHE A 293 1.02 11.98 27.56
CA PHE A 293 1.41 11.73 26.18
C PHE A 293 0.32 10.94 25.49
N ILE A 294 -0.20 11.47 24.38
CA ILE A 294 -1.23 10.83 23.57
C ILE A 294 -0.66 10.62 22.18
N SER A 295 -0.47 9.37 21.78
CA SER A 295 0.01 9.01 20.44
C SER A 295 -1.16 8.54 19.58
N ILE A 296 -1.40 9.26 18.49
CA ILE A 296 -2.44 8.95 17.50
C ILE A 296 -1.78 8.31 16.29
N LYS A 297 -2.37 7.22 15.79
CA LYS A 297 -1.98 6.59 14.53
C LYS A 297 -2.73 7.24 13.37
N PHE A 298 -2.00 7.95 12.52
CA PHE A 298 -2.49 8.55 11.29
C PHE A 298 -2.25 7.60 10.13
N PRO A 299 -3.31 7.00 9.54
CA PRO A 299 -3.13 6.03 8.48
C PRO A 299 -2.64 6.68 7.19
N ILE A 300 -1.61 6.09 6.61
CA ILE A 300 -1.02 6.52 5.34
C ILE A 300 -1.16 5.41 4.29
N THR A 301 -1.22 5.80 3.02
CA THR A 301 -1.32 4.91 1.87
C THR A 301 -0.50 5.46 0.71
N THR A 302 -0.15 4.61 -0.24
CA THR A 302 0.46 4.99 -1.52
C THR A 302 -0.57 5.37 -2.58
N PHE A 303 -1.85 5.14 -2.33
CA PHE A 303 -2.93 5.40 -3.28
C PHE A 303 -3.62 6.73 -2.99
N VAL A 304 -3.56 7.67 -3.95
CA VAL A 304 -4.28 8.94 -3.85
C VAL A 304 -5.79 8.73 -3.76
N ASN A 305 -6.30 7.81 -4.59
CA ASN A 305 -7.72 7.46 -4.65
C ASN A 305 -7.91 6.01 -4.21
N PRO A 306 -8.99 5.71 -3.47
CA PRO A 306 -9.38 4.33 -3.19
C PRO A 306 -9.55 3.52 -4.48
N LEU A 307 -9.17 2.25 -4.42
CA LEU A 307 -9.32 1.32 -5.52
C LEU A 307 -10.77 0.85 -5.63
N THR A 308 -11.21 0.61 -6.85
CA THR A 308 -12.57 0.16 -7.16
C THR A 308 -12.62 -1.37 -7.08
N LEU A 309 -13.36 -1.92 -6.12
CA LEU A 309 -13.53 -3.35 -5.92
C LEU A 309 -14.83 -3.87 -6.55
N TYR A 310 -14.74 -5.00 -7.25
CA TYR A 310 -15.85 -5.78 -7.77
C TYR A 310 -15.78 -7.21 -7.26
N LYS A 311 -16.92 -7.76 -6.84
CA LYS A 311 -17.11 -9.19 -6.66
C LYS A 311 -17.57 -9.79 -7.98
N ILE A 312 -16.97 -10.91 -8.38
CA ILE A 312 -17.26 -11.55 -9.66
C ILE A 312 -18.11 -12.80 -9.39
N ASN A 313 -19.31 -12.80 -9.96
CA ASN A 313 -20.21 -13.95 -9.90
C ASN A 313 -20.29 -14.57 -11.31
N SER A 314 -20.03 -15.88 -11.41
CA SER A 314 -20.21 -16.63 -12.66
C SER A 314 -21.42 -17.55 -12.59
N TYR A 315 -22.19 -17.57 -13.67
CA TYR A 315 -23.43 -18.32 -13.83
C TYR A 315 -23.39 -19.15 -15.13
N PRO A 316 -23.99 -20.35 -15.14
CA PRO A 316 -24.03 -21.20 -16.33
C PRO A 316 -24.97 -20.60 -17.39
N VAL A 317 -24.48 -20.45 -18.62
CA VAL A 317 -25.26 -19.95 -19.76
C VAL A 317 -25.69 -21.15 -20.63
N PRO A 318 -26.99 -21.41 -20.82
CA PRO A 318 -27.46 -22.55 -21.61
C PRO A 318 -26.96 -22.50 -23.06
N ILE A 319 -26.75 -23.67 -23.67
CA ILE A 319 -26.29 -23.73 -25.08
C ILE A 319 -27.41 -23.52 -26.09
N ASN A 320 -28.65 -23.84 -25.71
CA ASN A 320 -29.87 -23.59 -26.46
C ASN A 320 -31.07 -23.60 -25.50
N THR A 321 -32.28 -23.37 -26.01
CA THR A 321 -33.51 -23.25 -25.20
C THR A 321 -34.04 -24.60 -24.69
N THR A 322 -33.67 -25.72 -25.31
CA THR A 322 -34.22 -27.07 -25.04
C THR A 322 -33.29 -27.95 -24.20
N SER A 323 -31.97 -27.79 -24.33
CA SER A 323 -30.93 -28.57 -23.67
C SER A 323 -30.81 -28.24 -22.18
N ASN A 324 -30.28 -29.19 -21.40
CA ASN A 324 -29.84 -28.97 -20.03
C ASN A 324 -28.33 -28.68 -19.92
N HIS A 325 -27.62 -28.60 -21.05
CA HIS A 325 -26.20 -28.27 -21.09
C HIS A 325 -25.98 -26.75 -21.06
N ALA A 326 -24.82 -26.35 -20.54
CA ALA A 326 -24.46 -24.95 -20.42
C ALA A 326 -22.96 -24.72 -20.59
N THR A 327 -22.57 -23.47 -20.75
CA THR A 327 -21.18 -23.02 -20.68
C THR A 327 -20.98 -22.12 -19.47
N GLN A 328 -19.87 -22.24 -18.77
CA GLN A 328 -19.56 -21.40 -17.61
C GLN A 328 -18.05 -21.16 -17.50
N LEU A 329 -17.67 -20.04 -16.91
CA LEU A 329 -16.30 -19.76 -16.49
C LEU A 329 -16.10 -20.18 -15.03
N LEU A 330 -15.35 -21.25 -14.83
CA LEU A 330 -15.08 -21.77 -13.48
C LEU A 330 -13.77 -21.21 -12.90
N ASP A 331 -12.81 -20.89 -13.77
CA ASP A 331 -11.46 -20.46 -13.40
C ASP A 331 -11.36 -18.93 -13.26
N LEU A 332 -12.34 -18.29 -12.62
CA LEU A 332 -12.36 -16.83 -12.37
C LEU A 332 -11.97 -16.50 -10.92
N PRO A 333 -11.27 -15.38 -10.68
CA PRO A 333 -11.07 -14.89 -9.32
C PRO A 333 -12.39 -14.43 -8.72
N GLN A 334 -12.48 -14.46 -7.38
CA GLN A 334 -13.69 -14.04 -6.67
C GLN A 334 -13.87 -12.52 -6.67
N TYR A 335 -12.75 -11.78 -6.66
CA TYR A 335 -12.76 -10.32 -6.68
C TYR A 335 -11.78 -9.77 -7.72
N LEU A 336 -12.17 -8.65 -8.32
CA LEU A 336 -11.33 -7.83 -9.20
C LEU A 336 -11.27 -6.43 -8.62
N VAL A 337 -10.05 -5.93 -8.40
CA VAL A 337 -9.82 -4.54 -7.99
C VAL A 337 -9.14 -3.78 -9.12
N ILE A 338 -9.58 -2.55 -9.38
CA ILE A 338 -9.03 -1.68 -10.42
C ILE A 338 -8.66 -0.31 -9.86
N THR A 339 -7.64 0.33 -10.43
CA THR A 339 -7.29 1.71 -10.11
C THR A 339 -8.31 2.69 -10.68
N SER A 340 -8.42 3.89 -10.10
CA SER A 340 -9.39 4.91 -10.56
C SER A 340 -9.19 5.36 -12.01
N ASP A 341 -7.99 5.17 -12.57
CA ASP A 341 -7.63 5.48 -13.95
C ASP A 341 -7.73 4.28 -14.90
N ASN A 342 -8.18 3.11 -14.41
CA ASN A 342 -8.32 1.86 -15.16
C ASN A 342 -7.04 1.33 -15.83
N ARG A 343 -5.85 1.79 -15.41
CA ARG A 343 -4.57 1.36 -16.00
C ARG A 343 -3.98 0.12 -15.33
N GLN A 344 -4.40 -0.14 -14.11
CA GLN A 344 -3.87 -1.21 -13.29
C GLN A 344 -5.00 -1.94 -12.55
N TYR A 345 -4.80 -3.22 -12.29
CA TYR A 345 -5.78 -4.06 -11.61
C TYR A 345 -5.12 -5.17 -10.81
N ALA A 346 -5.86 -5.82 -9.92
CA ALA A 346 -5.45 -7.07 -9.30
C ALA A 346 -6.63 -8.01 -9.10
N GLU A 347 -6.33 -9.29 -9.06
CA GLU A 347 -7.29 -10.36 -8.82
C GLU A 347 -7.11 -10.86 -7.39
N LEU A 348 -8.19 -10.84 -6.60
CA LEU A 348 -8.15 -11.10 -5.16
C LEU A 348 -9.07 -12.28 -4.80
N SER A 349 -8.72 -12.97 -3.72
CA SER A 349 -9.51 -14.05 -3.13
C SER A 349 -10.39 -13.54 -1.99
N ASP A 350 -11.43 -14.30 -1.66
CA ASP A 350 -12.29 -14.10 -0.48
C ASP A 350 -11.47 -14.02 0.80
N ASP A 351 -10.45 -14.88 0.94
CA ASP A 351 -9.62 -14.93 2.14
C ASP A 351 -8.82 -13.65 2.34
N PHE A 352 -8.37 -13.00 1.26
CA PHE A 352 -7.74 -11.70 1.33
C PHE A 352 -8.74 -10.64 1.83
N ILE A 353 -9.94 -10.59 1.25
CA ILE A 353 -10.97 -9.60 1.60
C ILE A 353 -11.43 -9.74 3.06
N LYS A 354 -11.51 -10.97 3.60
CA LYS A 354 -11.83 -11.22 5.02
C LYS A 354 -10.83 -10.60 6.00
N THR A 355 -9.60 -10.30 5.57
CA THR A 355 -8.60 -9.63 6.44
C THR A 355 -8.78 -8.11 6.49
N CYS A 356 -9.63 -7.54 5.63
CA CYS A 356 -9.88 -6.12 5.55
C CYS A 356 -11.00 -5.69 6.49
N SER A 357 -11.01 -4.42 6.88
CA SER A 357 -12.01 -3.85 7.81
C SER A 357 -12.58 -2.53 7.28
N GLY A 358 -13.86 -2.26 7.54
CA GLY A 358 -14.55 -1.04 7.14
C GLY A 358 -15.91 -1.30 6.51
N ILE A 359 -16.75 -0.26 6.44
CA ILE A 359 -18.11 -0.34 5.87
C ILE A 359 -18.14 0.32 4.49
N ASP A 360 -17.91 1.64 4.43
CA ASP A 360 -17.94 2.39 3.15
C ASP A 360 -16.65 2.23 2.33
N THR A 361 -15.54 1.91 3.00
CA THR A 361 -14.24 1.66 2.39
C THR A 361 -13.53 0.59 3.21
N LEU A 362 -13.06 -0.45 2.52
CA LEU A 362 -12.32 -1.56 3.09
C LEU A 362 -10.84 -1.19 3.19
N TYR A 363 -10.31 -1.23 4.40
CA TYR A 363 -8.91 -1.00 4.71
C TYR A 363 -8.21 -2.33 4.93
N CYS A 364 -7.22 -2.63 4.10
CA CYS A 364 -6.41 -3.84 4.18
C CYS A 364 -4.99 -3.49 4.62
N THR A 365 -4.45 -4.25 5.58
CA THR A 365 -3.07 -4.09 6.04
C THR A 365 -2.06 -4.67 5.06
N GLN A 366 -2.43 -5.76 4.39
CA GLN A 366 -1.59 -6.44 3.41
C GLN A 366 -1.58 -5.69 2.07
N THR A 367 -0.42 -5.68 1.42
CA THR A 367 -0.22 -5.20 0.05
C THR A 367 -0.37 -6.34 -0.94
N PHE A 368 -0.76 -6.01 -2.18
CA PHE A 368 -0.81 -6.95 -3.29
C PHE A 368 -0.25 -6.29 -4.55
N PRO A 369 0.31 -7.08 -5.48
CA PRO A 369 0.82 -6.55 -6.73
C PRO A 369 -0.33 -6.13 -7.65
N LEU A 370 -0.16 -4.99 -8.31
CA LEU A 370 -1.04 -4.54 -9.39
C LEU A 370 -0.46 -4.95 -10.75
N LEU A 371 -1.30 -5.57 -11.57
CA LEU A 371 -1.05 -5.94 -12.95
C LEU A 371 -1.39 -4.77 -13.89
N SER A 372 -0.76 -4.72 -15.06
CA SER A 372 -0.99 -3.68 -16.07
C SER A 372 -2.16 -4.06 -16.99
N SER A 373 -2.99 -3.08 -17.35
CA SER A 373 -4.07 -3.26 -18.33
C SER A 373 -3.57 -3.58 -19.76
N VAL A 374 -2.27 -3.42 -20.05
CA VAL A 374 -1.67 -3.77 -21.35
C VAL A 374 -1.67 -5.28 -21.60
N SER A 375 -1.62 -6.08 -20.55
CA SER A 375 -1.70 -7.55 -20.60
C SER A 375 -2.93 -8.02 -19.82
N PRO A 376 -4.14 -7.81 -20.36
CA PRO A 376 -5.39 -8.06 -19.64
C PRO A 376 -5.62 -9.54 -19.36
N SER A 377 -5.98 -9.86 -18.11
CA SER A 377 -6.50 -11.17 -17.73
C SER A 377 -7.92 -11.37 -18.25
N CYS A 378 -8.43 -12.61 -18.15
CA CYS A 378 -9.81 -12.91 -18.52
C CYS A 378 -10.83 -12.02 -17.77
N SER A 379 -10.67 -11.85 -16.45
CA SER A 379 -11.60 -11.05 -15.63
C SER A 379 -11.60 -9.57 -16.01
N PHE A 380 -10.43 -9.01 -16.29
CA PHE A 380 -10.28 -7.63 -16.75
C PHE A 380 -10.86 -7.44 -18.16
N ALA A 381 -10.58 -8.36 -19.09
CA ALA A 381 -11.12 -8.33 -20.44
C ALA A 381 -12.66 -8.40 -20.45
N LEU A 382 -13.24 -9.23 -19.59
CA LEU A 382 -14.70 -9.31 -19.39
C LEU A 382 -15.26 -7.97 -18.89
N LEU A 383 -14.63 -7.34 -17.90
CA LEU A 383 -15.07 -6.07 -17.35
C LEU A 383 -15.18 -4.98 -18.45
N PHE A 384 -14.16 -4.88 -19.31
CA PHE A 384 -14.11 -3.90 -20.40
C PHE A 384 -14.71 -4.37 -21.73
N ASN A 385 -15.32 -5.56 -21.76
CA ASN A 385 -16.02 -6.10 -22.93
C ASN A 385 -15.11 -6.31 -24.17
N ASP A 386 -13.84 -6.64 -23.92
CA ASP A 386 -12.86 -6.93 -24.97
C ASP A 386 -13.06 -8.35 -25.49
N LYS A 387 -13.87 -8.48 -26.54
CA LYS A 387 -14.31 -9.78 -27.09
C LYS A 387 -13.18 -10.65 -27.61
N GLU A 388 -12.16 -10.05 -28.21
CA GLU A 388 -11.02 -10.79 -28.79
C GLU A 388 -10.18 -11.40 -27.67
N THR A 389 -9.83 -10.59 -26.67
CA THR A 389 -9.08 -11.03 -25.50
C THR A 389 -9.88 -12.03 -24.66
N VAL A 390 -11.21 -11.84 -24.52
CA VAL A 390 -12.08 -12.82 -23.84
C VAL A 390 -12.04 -14.16 -24.57
N HIS A 391 -12.13 -14.17 -25.91
CA HIS A 391 -12.06 -15.40 -26.68
C HIS A 391 -10.71 -16.12 -26.57
N SER A 392 -9.60 -15.36 -26.50
CA SER A 392 -8.25 -15.94 -26.40
C SER A 392 -7.87 -16.39 -24.99
N ASN A 393 -8.21 -15.58 -23.97
CA ASN A 393 -7.69 -15.73 -22.61
C ASN A 393 -8.66 -16.41 -21.65
N CYS A 394 -9.97 -16.41 -21.91
CA CYS A 394 -10.96 -17.06 -21.05
C CYS A 394 -11.19 -18.52 -21.44
N ASN A 395 -11.09 -19.42 -20.47
CA ASN A 395 -11.33 -20.85 -20.67
C ASN A 395 -12.75 -21.25 -20.28
N PHE A 396 -13.69 -21.13 -21.22
CA PHE A 396 -15.06 -21.56 -21.02
C PHE A 396 -15.15 -23.08 -20.90
N ARG A 397 -15.85 -23.54 -19.88
CA ARG A 397 -16.14 -24.96 -19.63
C ARG A 397 -17.53 -25.30 -20.09
N PHE A 398 -17.68 -26.45 -20.72
CA PHE A 398 -18.95 -27.04 -21.08
C PHE A 398 -19.41 -27.96 -19.95
N LEU A 399 -20.65 -27.76 -19.53
CA LEU A 399 -21.29 -28.42 -18.40
C LEU A 399 -22.48 -29.24 -18.91
N THR A 400 -22.50 -30.53 -18.61
CA THR A 400 -23.56 -31.44 -19.01
C THR A 400 -24.66 -31.51 -17.96
N ASN A 401 -25.93 -31.31 -18.38
CA ASN A 401 -27.12 -31.55 -17.55
C ASN A 401 -27.16 -30.78 -16.21
N ILE A 402 -26.59 -29.58 -16.18
CA ILE A 402 -26.52 -28.74 -14.97
C ILE A 402 -27.71 -27.77 -14.85
N ILE A 403 -28.38 -27.44 -15.95
CA ILE A 403 -29.47 -26.45 -15.94
C ILE A 403 -30.74 -27.09 -15.36
N GLN A 404 -31.17 -26.56 -14.21
CA GLN A 404 -32.41 -26.93 -13.52
C GLN A 404 -33.30 -25.69 -13.33
N PRO A 405 -34.61 -25.84 -13.10
CA PRO A 405 -35.51 -24.73 -12.79
C PRO A 405 -35.02 -23.95 -11.57
N ALA A 406 -34.62 -22.70 -11.77
CA ALA A 406 -34.04 -21.87 -10.73
C ALA A 406 -34.24 -20.38 -11.03
N VAL A 407 -34.33 -19.59 -9.97
CA VAL A 407 -34.32 -18.12 -10.03
C VAL A 407 -33.18 -17.65 -9.15
N LYS A 408 -32.26 -16.87 -9.73
CA LYS A 408 -31.13 -16.29 -9.02
C LYS A 408 -31.22 -14.79 -9.08
N GLU A 409 -31.07 -14.14 -7.95
CA GLU A 409 -30.99 -12.69 -7.90
C GLU A 409 -29.65 -12.21 -8.47
N ILE A 410 -29.68 -11.25 -9.39
CA ILE A 410 -28.48 -10.58 -9.93
C ILE A 410 -28.33 -9.20 -9.28
N THR A 411 -29.41 -8.42 -9.31
CA THR A 411 -29.50 -7.09 -8.69
C THR A 411 -30.78 -7.04 -7.85
N ASP A 412 -30.93 -6.00 -7.02
CA ASP A 412 -32.15 -5.76 -6.25
C ASP A 412 -33.43 -5.69 -7.10
N THR A 413 -33.30 -5.44 -8.40
CA THR A 413 -34.39 -5.32 -9.37
C THR A 413 -34.30 -6.31 -10.54
N SER A 414 -33.29 -7.19 -10.58
CA SER A 414 -33.05 -8.06 -11.74
C SER A 414 -32.83 -9.50 -11.33
N LEU A 415 -33.60 -10.40 -11.91
CA LEU A 415 -33.57 -11.83 -11.63
C LEU A 415 -33.13 -12.62 -12.86
N LEU A 416 -32.18 -13.53 -12.70
CA LEU A 416 -31.81 -14.53 -13.69
C LEU A 416 -32.68 -15.76 -13.53
N VAL A 417 -33.38 -16.15 -14.59
CA VAL A 417 -34.34 -17.24 -14.56
C VAL A 417 -33.91 -18.37 -15.48
N TYR A 418 -34.03 -19.60 -14.96
CA TYR A 418 -33.75 -20.85 -15.66
C TYR A 418 -35.00 -21.72 -15.67
N LYS A 419 -35.38 -22.21 -16.86
CA LYS A 419 -36.41 -23.24 -17.09
C LYS A 419 -37.67 -23.10 -16.23
N THR A 420 -38.18 -21.89 -16.10
CA THR A 420 -39.40 -21.62 -15.33
C THR A 420 -40.61 -21.55 -16.27
N LYS A 421 -41.75 -22.14 -15.88
CA LYS A 421 -42.96 -22.17 -16.72
C LYS A 421 -43.86 -20.97 -16.50
N THR A 422 -44.05 -20.56 -15.25
CA THR A 422 -44.93 -19.44 -14.88
C THR A 422 -44.24 -18.52 -13.88
N LEU A 423 -44.49 -17.22 -14.03
CA LEU A 423 -43.95 -16.17 -13.17
C LEU A 423 -45.15 -15.35 -12.68
N ALA A 424 -45.45 -15.43 -11.39
CA ALA A 424 -46.48 -14.63 -10.76
C ALA A 424 -45.83 -13.45 -10.02
N PHE A 425 -46.25 -12.24 -10.34
CA PHE A 425 -45.85 -11.01 -9.71
C PHE A 425 -46.99 -10.49 -8.85
N ASP A 426 -46.71 -10.23 -7.58
CA ASP A 426 -47.64 -9.56 -6.67
C ASP A 426 -47.07 -8.19 -6.33
N CYS A 427 -47.65 -7.16 -6.96
CA CYS A 427 -47.23 -5.77 -6.90
C CYS A 427 -48.36 -4.88 -6.34
N PRO A 428 -48.06 -3.66 -5.85
CA PRO A 428 -49.10 -2.70 -5.46
C PRO A 428 -50.05 -2.32 -6.59
N SER A 429 -49.58 -2.39 -7.85
CA SER A 429 -50.37 -2.16 -9.05
C SER A 429 -51.32 -3.31 -9.42
N GLY A 430 -51.25 -4.43 -8.71
CA GLY A 430 -52.05 -5.63 -8.96
C GLY A 430 -51.21 -6.89 -9.16
N HIS A 431 -51.90 -8.03 -9.25
CA HIS A 431 -51.29 -9.32 -9.51
C HIS A 431 -51.17 -9.56 -11.01
N LYS A 432 -50.00 -9.97 -11.49
CA LYS A 432 -49.73 -10.27 -12.91
C LYS A 432 -49.11 -11.66 -13.03
N ILE A 433 -49.59 -12.46 -13.97
CA ILE A 433 -48.99 -13.77 -14.29
C ILE A 433 -48.43 -13.68 -15.70
N GLU A 434 -47.14 -13.94 -15.84
CA GLU A 434 -46.42 -14.00 -17.11
C GLU A 434 -45.98 -15.42 -17.42
N LYS A 435 -45.80 -15.68 -18.72
CA LYS A 435 -45.17 -16.91 -19.20
C LYS A 435 -43.69 -16.89 -18.82
N GLY A 436 -43.21 -17.98 -18.23
CA GLY A 436 -41.80 -18.15 -17.91
C GLY A 436 -40.92 -18.40 -19.14
N CYS A 437 -39.62 -18.49 -18.92
CA CYS A 437 -38.60 -18.61 -19.95
C CYS A 437 -37.61 -19.76 -19.66
N SER A 438 -36.95 -20.27 -20.70
CA SER A 438 -35.84 -21.22 -20.54
C SER A 438 -34.59 -20.55 -19.95
N PHE A 439 -34.28 -19.34 -20.41
CA PHE A 439 -33.20 -18.50 -19.91
C PHE A 439 -33.52 -17.03 -20.21
N CYS A 440 -33.68 -16.21 -19.18
CA CYS A 440 -33.95 -14.78 -19.33
C CYS A 440 -33.56 -14.00 -18.08
N ILE A 441 -33.41 -12.69 -18.23
CA ILE A 441 -33.40 -11.73 -17.12
C ILE A 441 -34.78 -11.11 -17.03
N ILE A 442 -35.29 -11.02 -15.81
CA ILE A 442 -36.53 -10.32 -15.49
C ILE A 442 -36.17 -9.09 -14.67
N HIS A 443 -36.60 -7.92 -15.13
CA HIS A 443 -36.58 -6.71 -14.30
C HIS A 443 -37.89 -6.59 -13.53
N VAL A 444 -37.78 -6.64 -12.21
CA VAL A 444 -38.89 -6.63 -11.26
C VAL A 444 -39.03 -5.21 -10.71
N PRO A 445 -40.19 -4.56 -10.87
CA PRO A 445 -40.45 -3.27 -10.24
C PRO A 445 -40.39 -3.40 -8.72
N CYS A 446 -40.08 -2.32 -8.02
CA CYS A 446 -40.00 -2.37 -6.57
C CYS A 446 -41.36 -2.56 -5.92
N LEU A 447 -41.32 -3.03 -4.66
CA LEU A 447 -42.48 -3.47 -3.89
C LEU A 447 -43.23 -4.67 -4.51
N CYS A 448 -42.74 -5.24 -5.61
CA CYS A 448 -43.27 -6.48 -6.16
C CYS A 448 -42.57 -7.68 -5.55
N SER A 449 -43.33 -8.70 -5.19
CA SER A 449 -42.81 -10.04 -4.93
C SER A 449 -42.95 -10.92 -6.17
N VAL A 450 -42.06 -11.91 -6.31
CA VAL A 450 -42.06 -12.85 -7.43
C VAL A 450 -42.25 -14.25 -6.90
N LYS A 451 -43.25 -14.95 -7.43
CA LYS A 451 -43.54 -16.34 -7.13
C LYS A 451 -43.41 -17.19 -8.39
N THR A 452 -42.71 -18.30 -8.26
CA THR A 452 -42.54 -19.33 -9.29
C THR A 452 -43.02 -20.66 -8.76
N ASP A 453 -42.95 -21.71 -9.59
CA ASP A 453 -43.34 -23.06 -9.19
C ASP A 453 -42.53 -23.59 -7.98
N SER A 454 -41.28 -23.12 -7.79
CA SER A 454 -40.36 -23.63 -6.75
C SER A 454 -39.78 -22.58 -5.81
N ILE A 455 -39.84 -21.29 -6.16
CA ILE A 455 -39.15 -20.21 -5.44
C ILE A 455 -40.10 -19.02 -5.21
N PHE A 456 -40.00 -18.39 -4.04
CA PHE A 456 -40.66 -17.13 -3.70
C PHE A 456 -39.60 -16.08 -3.32
N ILE A 457 -39.66 -14.91 -3.96
CA ILE A 457 -38.79 -13.76 -3.70
C ILE A 457 -39.66 -12.64 -3.12
N PRO A 458 -39.39 -12.20 -1.89
CA PRO A 458 -40.20 -11.18 -1.22
C PRO A 458 -40.00 -9.80 -1.85
N ALA A 459 -41.00 -8.93 -1.66
CA ALA A 459 -40.94 -7.53 -2.08
C ALA A 459 -39.85 -6.74 -1.34
N LYS A 460 -39.14 -5.87 -2.07
CA LYS A 460 -38.06 -5.02 -1.54
C LYS A 460 -38.43 -3.53 -1.60
N ILE A 461 -37.96 -2.78 -0.59
CA ILE A 461 -38.23 -1.34 -0.41
C ILE A 461 -37.01 -0.47 -0.81
N GLY A 462 -35.77 -1.02 -0.82
CA GLY A 462 -34.53 -0.23 -0.99
C GLY A 462 -34.07 -0.05 -2.44
N LEU A 463 -33.46 1.11 -2.74
CA LEU A 463 -32.66 1.46 -3.94
C LEU A 463 -33.40 1.50 -5.30
N CYS A 464 -34.59 2.09 -5.32
CA CYS A 464 -35.47 2.12 -6.50
C CYS A 464 -35.50 3.48 -7.19
N ASP A 465 -34.36 3.96 -7.71
CA ASP A 465 -34.27 5.34 -8.20
C ASP A 465 -34.88 5.58 -9.59
N ASN A 466 -35.31 4.53 -10.32
CA ASN A 466 -35.89 4.65 -11.67
C ASN A 466 -36.84 3.50 -12.00
N ASN A 467 -37.90 3.29 -11.22
CA ASN A 467 -38.87 2.26 -11.55
C ASN A 467 -39.75 2.67 -12.73
N THR A 468 -39.58 1.97 -13.84
CA THR A 468 -40.71 1.69 -14.72
C THR A 468 -41.65 0.73 -13.99
N ASN A 469 -42.94 1.05 -13.90
CA ASN A 469 -43.96 0.16 -13.28
C ASN A 469 -44.19 -1.15 -14.06
N THR A 470 -43.42 -1.40 -15.11
CA THR A 470 -43.58 -2.53 -16.02
C THR A 470 -42.50 -3.56 -15.78
N VAL A 471 -42.93 -4.80 -15.51
CA VAL A 471 -42.06 -5.98 -15.60
C VAL A 471 -41.55 -6.10 -17.04
N THR A 472 -40.24 -6.18 -17.23
CA THR A 472 -39.63 -6.45 -18.54
C THR A 472 -38.86 -7.75 -18.49
N ILE A 473 -39.01 -8.55 -19.55
CA ILE A 473 -38.32 -9.83 -19.71
C ILE A 473 -37.41 -9.68 -20.92
N VAL A 474 -36.13 -9.97 -20.73
CA VAL A 474 -35.11 -9.88 -21.77
C VAL A 474 -34.28 -11.14 -21.82
N HIS A 475 -33.79 -11.48 -23.00
CA HIS A 475 -33.15 -12.75 -23.29
C HIS A 475 -31.67 -12.51 -23.62
N PRO A 476 -30.75 -12.98 -22.76
CA PRO A 476 -29.33 -13.05 -23.09
C PRO A 476 -29.04 -14.16 -24.10
N VAL A 477 -27.85 -14.12 -24.69
CA VAL A 477 -27.33 -15.15 -25.61
C VAL A 477 -26.05 -15.75 -25.08
N ASN A 478 -25.74 -16.97 -25.51
CA ASN A 478 -24.47 -17.61 -25.17
C ASN A 478 -23.35 -17.13 -26.10
N LEU A 479 -22.77 -15.97 -25.79
CA LEU A 479 -21.76 -15.35 -26.65
C LEU A 479 -20.46 -16.18 -26.69
N ALA A 480 -20.08 -16.84 -25.59
CA ALA A 480 -18.94 -17.76 -25.58
C ALA A 480 -19.09 -18.89 -26.61
N LEU A 481 -20.27 -19.51 -26.65
CA LEU A 481 -20.60 -20.54 -27.63
C LEU A 481 -20.60 -19.97 -29.05
N ILE A 482 -21.26 -18.84 -29.26
CA ILE A 482 -21.36 -18.20 -30.58
C ILE A 482 -19.96 -17.89 -31.15
N GLN A 483 -19.06 -17.35 -30.32
CA GLN A 483 -17.68 -17.04 -30.72
C GLN A 483 -16.88 -18.27 -31.16
N HIS A 484 -17.17 -19.46 -30.60
CA HIS A 484 -16.48 -20.68 -30.98
C HIS A 484 -17.06 -21.34 -32.24
N PHE A 485 -18.36 -21.18 -32.53
CA PHE A 485 -19.01 -21.87 -33.64
C PHE A 485 -19.14 -21.02 -34.92
N PHE A 486 -19.33 -19.71 -34.81
CA PHE A 486 -19.62 -18.82 -35.93
C PHE A 486 -18.45 -17.86 -36.24
N SER A 487 -18.48 -17.20 -37.41
CA SER A 487 -17.46 -16.21 -37.81
C SER A 487 -17.69 -14.86 -37.13
N SER A 488 -16.62 -14.08 -36.93
CA SER A 488 -16.69 -12.78 -36.22
C SER A 488 -17.72 -11.81 -36.77
N GLU A 489 -17.91 -11.79 -38.08
CA GLU A 489 -18.91 -10.94 -38.75
C GLU A 489 -20.33 -11.13 -38.20
N THR A 490 -20.70 -12.36 -37.83
CA THR A 490 -22.05 -12.69 -37.35
C THR A 490 -22.34 -12.20 -35.92
N TYR A 491 -21.31 -12.00 -35.09
CA TYR A 491 -21.48 -11.62 -33.67
C TYR A 491 -20.77 -10.30 -33.32
N ASN A 492 -20.28 -9.56 -34.31
CA ASN A 492 -19.59 -8.29 -34.09
C ASN A 492 -20.46 -7.23 -33.40
N SER A 493 -21.78 -7.24 -33.62
CA SER A 493 -22.73 -6.34 -32.96
C SER A 493 -23.11 -6.77 -31.54
N ILE A 494 -22.84 -8.01 -31.15
CA ILE A 494 -23.20 -8.55 -29.84
C ILE A 494 -22.06 -8.28 -28.86
N LEU A 495 -22.41 -7.65 -27.74
CA LEU A 495 -21.55 -7.34 -26.61
C LEU A 495 -21.90 -8.24 -25.42
N GLY A 496 -21.07 -8.26 -24.38
CA GLY A 496 -21.32 -9.03 -23.16
C GLY A 496 -22.62 -8.68 -22.42
N ASP A 497 -23.16 -7.50 -22.67
CA ASP A 497 -24.36 -6.90 -22.07
C ASP A 497 -25.51 -6.69 -23.07
N THR A 498 -25.37 -7.12 -24.32
CA THR A 498 -26.48 -7.03 -25.29
C THR A 498 -27.64 -7.94 -24.86
N ILE A 499 -28.85 -7.39 -24.83
CA ILE A 499 -30.07 -8.09 -24.45
C ILE A 499 -31.10 -8.05 -25.58
N PHE A 500 -31.91 -9.10 -25.71
CA PHE A 500 -32.92 -9.23 -26.76
C PHE A 500 -34.33 -9.34 -26.17
N THR A 501 -35.36 -8.93 -26.91
CA THR A 501 -36.76 -9.07 -26.48
C THR A 501 -37.29 -10.49 -26.63
N GLU A 502 -36.68 -11.28 -27.50
CA GLU A 502 -37.02 -12.68 -27.77
C GLU A 502 -35.75 -13.55 -27.70
N PRO A 503 -35.88 -14.85 -27.36
CA PRO A 503 -34.74 -15.75 -27.32
C PRO A 503 -34.15 -15.95 -28.73
N ALA A 504 -32.82 -15.88 -28.84
CA ALA A 504 -32.14 -16.16 -30.10
C ALA A 504 -32.32 -17.63 -30.50
N ASP A 505 -32.61 -17.87 -31.78
CA ASP A 505 -32.64 -19.22 -32.35
C ASP A 505 -31.23 -19.65 -32.74
N ILE A 506 -30.69 -20.62 -31.99
CA ILE A 506 -29.33 -21.14 -32.16
C ILE A 506 -29.41 -22.62 -32.49
N THR A 507 -29.09 -22.97 -33.74
CA THR A 507 -28.99 -24.38 -34.17
C THR A 507 -27.52 -24.79 -34.23
N LEU A 508 -27.13 -25.73 -33.37
CA LEU A 508 -25.77 -26.28 -33.27
C LEU A 508 -25.66 -27.59 -34.06
N PRO A 509 -24.44 -27.98 -34.50
CA PRO A 509 -24.20 -29.32 -35.00
C PRO A 509 -24.45 -30.37 -33.90
N ASN A 510 -24.74 -31.60 -34.31
CA ASN A 510 -25.00 -32.68 -33.37
C ASN A 510 -23.76 -32.97 -32.51
N LEU A 511 -23.91 -32.96 -31.20
CA LEU A 511 -22.82 -33.18 -30.26
C LEU A 511 -22.76 -34.67 -29.91
N HIS A 512 -21.91 -35.43 -30.62
CA HIS A 512 -21.71 -36.85 -30.39
C HIS A 512 -20.76 -37.08 -29.22
N PHE A 513 -21.30 -37.23 -28.00
CA PHE A 513 -20.52 -37.61 -26.84
C PHE A 513 -20.24 -39.12 -26.85
N PHE A 514 -18.98 -39.50 -26.59
CA PHE A 514 -18.64 -40.89 -26.37
C PHE A 514 -19.19 -41.34 -25.02
N ASN A 515 -20.09 -42.33 -25.02
CA ASN A 515 -20.73 -42.84 -23.82
C ASN A 515 -20.20 -44.24 -23.50
N HIS A 516 -19.29 -44.34 -22.54
CA HIS A 516 -18.77 -45.63 -22.10
C HIS A 516 -19.58 -46.19 -20.92
N THR A 517 -19.62 -47.52 -20.77
CA THR A 517 -20.34 -48.21 -19.69
C THR A 517 -19.77 -47.95 -18.29
N PHE A 518 -18.51 -47.54 -18.15
CA PHE A 518 -17.94 -47.13 -16.85
C PHE A 518 -18.28 -45.68 -16.46
N ASN A 519 -19.09 -44.96 -17.27
CA ASN A 519 -19.57 -43.62 -16.90
C ASN A 519 -20.34 -43.65 -15.56
N SER A 520 -20.98 -44.76 -15.18
CA SER A 520 -21.66 -44.86 -13.88
C SER A 520 -20.70 -44.87 -12.67
N VAL A 521 -19.45 -45.30 -12.87
CA VAL A 521 -18.43 -45.39 -11.81
C VAL A 521 -17.60 -44.11 -11.73
N ILE A 522 -17.35 -43.44 -12.86
CA ILE A 522 -16.65 -42.14 -12.91
C ILE A 522 -17.61 -40.96 -12.70
N ALA A 523 -18.92 -41.11 -12.99
CA ALA A 523 -19.92 -40.08 -12.70
C ALA A 523 -20.13 -39.83 -11.20
N GLN A 524 -19.59 -40.66 -10.31
CA GLN A 524 -19.54 -40.34 -8.89
C GLN A 524 -18.48 -39.27 -8.58
N ASP A 525 -17.48 -39.09 -9.45
CA ASP A 525 -16.47 -38.03 -9.43
C ASP A 525 -16.98 -36.77 -10.17
N ASN A 526 -18.23 -36.41 -9.84
CA ASN A 526 -19.01 -35.31 -10.39
C ASN A 526 -18.17 -34.03 -10.53
N ASN A 527 -17.61 -33.78 -11.74
CA ASN A 527 -17.30 -32.47 -12.34
C ASN A 527 -16.29 -32.60 -13.50
N LEU A 528 -16.50 -33.51 -14.45
CA LEU A 528 -15.70 -33.54 -15.69
C LEU A 528 -16.08 -32.34 -16.58
N HIS A 529 -15.39 -31.22 -16.37
CA HIS A 529 -15.61 -29.98 -17.09
C HIS A 529 -14.76 -29.90 -18.36
N LEU A 530 -15.39 -30.11 -19.51
CA LEU A 530 -14.71 -30.13 -20.81
C LEU A 530 -14.46 -28.70 -21.31
N SER A 531 -13.31 -28.46 -21.95
CA SER A 531 -13.04 -27.15 -22.56
C SER A 531 -13.93 -26.95 -23.78
N LEU A 532 -14.69 -25.84 -23.81
CA LEU A 532 -15.59 -25.49 -24.90
C LEU A 532 -14.84 -25.41 -26.24
N LYS A 533 -13.61 -24.91 -26.24
CA LYS A 533 -12.74 -24.83 -27.42
C LYS A 533 -12.45 -26.21 -28.02
N ARG A 534 -12.25 -27.24 -27.19
CA ARG A 534 -12.02 -28.62 -27.63
C ARG A 534 -13.30 -29.24 -28.20
N ILE A 535 -14.43 -29.04 -27.52
CA ILE A 535 -15.74 -29.50 -27.98
C ILE A 535 -16.09 -28.87 -29.32
N ALA A 536 -15.96 -27.55 -29.45
CA ALA A 536 -16.27 -26.86 -30.69
C ALA A 536 -15.38 -27.36 -31.85
N LYS A 537 -14.10 -27.64 -31.60
CA LYS A 537 -13.20 -28.21 -32.61
C LYS A 537 -13.60 -29.64 -33.02
N ALA A 538 -13.98 -30.49 -32.06
CA ALA A 538 -14.45 -31.85 -32.34
C ALA A 538 -15.78 -31.86 -33.09
N ALA A 539 -16.75 -31.06 -32.64
CA ALA A 539 -18.08 -30.93 -33.25
C ALA A 539 -18.01 -30.36 -34.68
N LYS A 540 -17.17 -29.34 -34.93
CA LYS A 540 -16.95 -28.82 -36.29
C LYS A 540 -16.33 -29.85 -37.24
N ALA A 541 -15.55 -30.78 -36.69
CA ALA A 541 -14.91 -31.85 -37.44
C ALA A 541 -15.76 -33.15 -37.51
N ASP A 542 -16.98 -33.12 -36.97
CA ASP A 542 -17.88 -34.28 -36.86
C ASP A 542 -17.22 -35.49 -36.17
N ARG A 543 -16.41 -35.23 -35.14
CA ARG A 543 -15.72 -36.26 -34.34
C ARG A 543 -16.41 -36.49 -33.01
N LYS A 544 -16.26 -37.70 -32.47
CA LYS A 544 -16.71 -38.02 -31.11
C LYS A 544 -16.02 -37.11 -30.09
N ILE A 545 -16.80 -36.60 -29.15
CA ILE A 545 -16.33 -35.79 -28.04
C ILE A 545 -16.01 -36.73 -26.88
N PHE A 546 -14.72 -36.90 -26.61
CA PHE A 546 -14.21 -37.67 -25.48
C PHE A 546 -14.16 -36.82 -24.21
N THR A 547 -14.59 -37.39 -23.09
CA THR A 547 -14.68 -36.71 -21.80
C THR A 547 -13.37 -36.79 -20.99
N SER A 548 -12.53 -37.77 -21.29
CA SER A 548 -11.21 -37.96 -20.66
C SER A 548 -10.12 -38.27 -21.70
N LEU A 549 -8.85 -38.00 -21.34
CA LEU A 549 -7.69 -38.38 -22.18
C LEU A 549 -7.53 -39.90 -22.32
N SER A 550 -8.11 -40.69 -21.42
CA SER A 550 -8.10 -42.15 -21.44
C SER A 550 -9.11 -42.75 -22.43
N GLU A 551 -10.16 -42.04 -22.81
CA GLU A 551 -11.19 -42.58 -23.71
C GLU A 551 -10.74 -42.78 -25.17
N PRO A 552 -9.95 -41.89 -25.79
CA PRO A 552 -9.40 -42.16 -27.12
C PRO A 552 -8.48 -43.41 -27.16
N LEU A 553 -7.81 -43.70 -26.05
CA LEU A 553 -7.00 -44.92 -25.88
C LEU A 553 -7.89 -46.17 -25.75
N LEU A 554 -9.07 -46.05 -25.11
CA LEU A 554 -10.02 -47.15 -24.92
C LEU A 554 -10.91 -47.41 -26.15
N ASP A 555 -11.20 -46.39 -26.97
CA ASP A 555 -11.98 -46.53 -28.22
C ASP A 555 -11.14 -47.10 -29.38
N GLY A 556 -9.83 -47.34 -29.17
CA GLY A 556 -8.94 -47.91 -30.17
C GLY A 556 -8.57 -46.95 -31.32
N GLU A 557 -8.81 -45.64 -31.18
CA GLU A 557 -8.36 -44.64 -32.17
C GLU A 557 -6.85 -44.39 -32.13
N ILE A 558 -6.16 -44.90 -31.11
CA ILE A 558 -4.71 -44.88 -30.99
C ILE A 558 -4.22 -46.32 -31.11
N ASP A 559 -3.86 -46.73 -32.33
CA ASP A 559 -3.19 -48.01 -32.59
C ASP A 559 -1.81 -47.97 -31.93
N ILE A 560 -1.67 -48.67 -30.80
CA ILE A 560 -0.35 -48.92 -30.20
C ILE A 560 0.20 -50.13 -30.95
N ASP A 561 0.97 -49.86 -31.99
CA ASP A 561 1.62 -50.86 -32.84
C ASP A 561 2.48 -51.80 -31.98
N ASP A 562 2.05 -53.07 -31.88
CA ASP A 562 2.63 -54.14 -31.03
C ASP A 562 4.01 -54.63 -31.48
N SER A 563 4.67 -53.93 -32.41
CA SER A 563 6.01 -54.27 -32.89
C SER A 563 7.06 -53.32 -32.32
N TRP A 564 7.46 -53.55 -31.07
CA TRP A 564 8.50 -52.76 -30.39
C TRP A 564 9.89 -53.42 -30.56
N PRO A 565 10.77 -52.98 -31.48
CA PRO A 565 12.20 -53.32 -31.40
C PRO A 565 12.91 -52.33 -30.47
N ASN A 566 14.02 -52.77 -29.86
CA ASN A 566 14.84 -52.02 -28.91
C ASN A 566 14.97 -50.52 -29.23
N THR A 567 14.34 -49.70 -28.39
CA THR A 567 14.13 -48.25 -28.57
C THR A 567 15.39 -47.44 -28.76
N ASN A 568 16.52 -47.89 -28.21
CA ASN A 568 17.74 -47.09 -28.26
C ASN A 568 18.43 -47.09 -29.64
N GLU A 569 18.29 -48.16 -30.44
CA GLU A 569 18.94 -48.25 -31.75
C GLU A 569 18.10 -47.58 -32.84
N MET A 570 16.78 -47.80 -32.82
CA MET A 570 15.83 -47.17 -33.76
C MET A 570 15.73 -45.66 -33.57
N ILE A 571 15.69 -45.15 -32.33
CA ILE A 571 15.65 -43.71 -32.08
C ILE A 571 16.92 -43.04 -32.61
N SER A 572 18.09 -43.69 -32.49
CA SER A 572 19.33 -43.14 -33.03
C SER A 572 19.32 -43.06 -34.56
N LEU A 573 18.87 -44.13 -35.23
CA LEU A 573 18.85 -44.22 -36.69
C LEU A 573 17.78 -43.28 -37.28
N ILE A 574 16.59 -43.24 -36.68
CA ILE A 574 15.51 -42.34 -37.07
C ILE A 574 15.93 -40.88 -36.83
N SER A 575 16.60 -40.57 -35.71
CA SER A 575 17.09 -39.21 -35.46
C SER A 575 18.12 -38.77 -36.50
N LEU A 576 18.99 -39.67 -36.96
CA LEU A 576 20.03 -39.38 -37.93
C LEU A 576 19.44 -39.19 -39.34
N VAL A 577 18.49 -40.02 -39.73
CA VAL A 577 17.77 -39.86 -41.00
C VAL A 577 16.89 -38.61 -40.99
N LEU A 578 16.21 -38.32 -39.87
CA LEU A 578 15.35 -37.14 -39.74
C LEU A 578 16.16 -35.84 -39.72
N SER A 579 17.35 -35.83 -39.12
CA SER A 579 18.24 -34.66 -39.11
C SER A 579 18.85 -34.39 -40.50
N ILE A 580 19.16 -35.43 -41.28
CA ILE A 580 19.57 -35.28 -42.69
C ILE A 580 18.40 -34.75 -43.54
N LEU A 581 17.18 -35.26 -43.34
CA LEU A 581 16.00 -34.77 -44.06
C LEU A 581 15.63 -33.33 -43.70
N LEU A 582 15.72 -32.96 -42.42
CA LEU A 582 15.45 -31.60 -41.94
C LEU A 582 16.48 -30.59 -42.46
N THR A 583 17.75 -30.96 -42.55
CA THR A 583 18.78 -30.08 -43.12
C THR A 583 18.58 -29.85 -44.61
N ILE A 584 18.22 -30.90 -45.38
CA ILE A 584 17.86 -30.76 -46.79
C ILE A 584 16.59 -29.91 -46.96
N ALA A 585 15.56 -30.13 -46.13
CA ALA A 585 14.32 -29.33 -46.15
C ALA A 585 14.58 -27.86 -45.80
N CYS A 586 15.47 -27.58 -44.84
CA CYS A 586 15.89 -26.21 -44.52
C CYS A 586 16.60 -25.54 -45.70
N ILE A 587 17.48 -26.24 -46.42
CA ILE A 587 18.17 -25.69 -47.61
C ILE A 587 17.16 -25.38 -48.73
N ILE A 588 16.19 -26.27 -48.96
CA ILE A 588 15.13 -26.08 -49.95
C ILE A 588 14.21 -24.90 -49.57
N LEU A 589 13.81 -24.81 -48.30
CA LEU A 589 13.01 -23.70 -47.78
C LEU A 589 13.77 -22.37 -47.84
N PHE A 590 15.09 -22.37 -47.58
CA PHE A 590 15.92 -21.16 -47.68
C PHE A 590 15.95 -20.62 -49.12
N ASN A 591 16.02 -21.52 -50.10
CA ASN A 591 16.00 -21.16 -51.51
C ASN A 591 14.60 -20.71 -51.99
N LYS A 592 13.52 -21.34 -51.49
CA LYS A 592 12.14 -20.91 -51.81
C LYS A 592 11.73 -19.60 -51.15
N VAL A 593 12.16 -19.34 -49.92
CA VAL A 593 11.89 -18.08 -49.20
C VAL A 593 12.54 -16.90 -49.91
N ARG A 594 13.72 -17.10 -50.52
CA ARG A 594 14.41 -16.08 -51.32
C ARG A 594 13.68 -15.71 -52.62
N ALA A 595 12.95 -16.67 -53.21
CA ALA A 595 12.11 -16.43 -54.40
C ALA A 595 10.76 -15.75 -54.05
N LEU A 596 10.21 -16.01 -52.87
CA LEU A 596 8.99 -15.38 -52.37
C LEU A 596 9.21 -13.95 -51.85
N THR A 597 10.40 -13.63 -51.33
CA THR A 597 10.73 -12.27 -50.86
C THR A 597 10.79 -11.25 -51.99
N THR A 598 11.12 -11.66 -53.21
CA THR A 598 11.11 -10.76 -54.39
C THR A 598 9.70 -10.48 -54.92
N ALA A 599 8.72 -11.35 -54.67
CA ALA A 599 7.33 -11.16 -55.11
C ALA A 599 6.52 -10.27 -54.15
N LEU A 600 6.87 -10.25 -52.87
CA LEU A 600 6.11 -9.56 -51.81
C LEU A 600 6.39 -8.04 -51.72
N ILE A 601 7.41 -7.54 -52.42
CA ILE A 601 7.76 -6.10 -52.46
C ILE A 601 6.84 -5.30 -53.42
N LEU A 602 6.07 -5.98 -54.28
CA LEU A 602 5.28 -5.32 -55.35
C LEU A 602 3.80 -5.02 -54.99
N LEU A 603 3.30 -5.42 -53.82
CA LEU A 603 1.86 -5.30 -53.50
C LEU A 603 1.63 -4.69 -52.11
N GLN A 604 1.72 -3.36 -52.01
CA GLN A 604 1.10 -2.61 -50.91
C GLN A 604 0.50 -1.27 -51.39
N LYS A 605 -0.84 -1.27 -51.51
CA LYS A 605 -1.81 -0.14 -51.45
C LYS A 605 -3.19 -0.83 -51.42
N ALA A 606 -4.21 -0.49 -50.62
CA ALA A 606 -4.65 0.70 -49.91
C ALA A 606 -5.61 0.28 -48.74
N PRO A 607 -6.13 1.21 -47.91
CA PRO A 607 -7.02 0.88 -46.78
C PRO A 607 -8.51 1.08 -47.10
N SER A 608 -9.39 0.42 -46.33
CA SER A 608 -10.83 0.67 -46.34
C SER A 608 -11.40 0.54 -44.92
N SER A 609 -11.99 1.62 -44.42
CA SER A 609 -12.86 1.67 -43.24
C SER A 609 -14.32 1.62 -43.68
N ALA A 610 -15.17 0.85 -42.99
CA ALA A 610 -16.62 0.93 -43.13
C ALA A 610 -17.29 0.97 -41.74
N ALA A 611 -18.26 1.87 -41.62
CA ALA A 611 -19.05 2.16 -40.42
C ALA A 611 -20.13 1.10 -40.18
N PHE A 612 -20.48 0.88 -38.90
CA PHE A 612 -21.44 -0.13 -38.45
C PHE A 612 -22.83 0.48 -38.23
N VAL A 613 -23.85 -0.21 -38.74
CA VAL A 613 -25.28 0.04 -38.49
C VAL A 613 -25.78 -0.97 -37.46
N THR A 614 -26.56 -0.50 -36.48
CA THR A 614 -27.23 -1.31 -35.44
C THR A 614 -28.46 -2.05 -35.98
N PRO A 615 -28.61 -3.37 -35.76
CA PRO A 615 -29.87 -4.07 -36.03
C PRO A 615 -30.75 -4.19 -34.77
N GLN A 616 -32.07 -4.01 -34.96
CA GLN A 616 -33.12 -4.17 -33.93
C GLN A 616 -33.88 -5.50 -34.03
N THR A 617 -33.39 -6.49 -34.78
CA THR A 617 -34.05 -7.80 -34.95
C THR A 617 -33.25 -8.91 -34.26
N PRO A 618 -33.92 -9.89 -33.60
CA PRO A 618 -33.24 -10.99 -32.93
C PRO A 618 -32.39 -11.80 -33.95
N PRO A 619 -31.11 -12.07 -33.66
CA PRO A 619 -30.24 -12.79 -34.59
C PRO A 619 -30.60 -14.29 -34.63
N THR A 620 -30.66 -14.84 -35.84
CA THR A 620 -30.77 -16.29 -36.07
C THR A 620 -29.40 -16.85 -36.41
N PHE A 621 -28.99 -17.91 -35.72
CA PHE A 621 -27.69 -18.54 -35.87
C PHE A 621 -27.85 -19.97 -36.39
N HIS A 622 -27.76 -20.13 -37.71
CA HIS A 622 -27.82 -21.43 -38.36
C HIS A 622 -26.44 -21.92 -38.75
N TYR A 623 -25.98 -23.02 -38.14
CA TYR A 623 -24.75 -23.68 -38.54
C TYR A 623 -24.98 -24.40 -39.88
N MET A 624 -24.48 -23.82 -40.97
CA MET A 624 -24.43 -24.50 -42.26
C MET A 624 -23.12 -25.27 -42.36
N GLN A 625 -23.21 -26.59 -42.37
CA GLN A 625 -22.08 -27.47 -42.65
C GLN A 625 -21.65 -27.20 -44.10
N SER A 626 -20.58 -26.43 -44.28
CA SER A 626 -20.06 -26.16 -45.62
C SER A 626 -19.67 -27.51 -46.24
N PRO A 627 -20.11 -27.83 -47.48
CA PRO A 627 -19.64 -29.02 -48.17
C PRO A 627 -18.12 -28.95 -48.20
N ILE A 628 -17.48 -30.02 -47.74
CA ILE A 628 -16.02 -30.16 -47.67
C ILE A 628 -15.49 -30.08 -49.10
N SER A 629 -15.27 -28.85 -49.57
CA SER A 629 -14.39 -28.60 -50.69
C SER A 629 -13.01 -28.78 -50.10
N THR A 630 -12.35 -29.85 -50.50
CA THR A 630 -10.90 -30.05 -50.37
C THR A 630 -10.16 -29.04 -51.24
N THR A 631 -10.41 -27.75 -51.04
CA THR A 631 -9.45 -26.71 -51.33
C THR A 631 -8.65 -26.53 -50.05
N GLN A 632 -7.46 -27.16 -50.04
CA GLN A 632 -6.42 -26.82 -49.09
C GLN A 632 -6.03 -25.35 -49.32
N ASN A 633 -6.80 -24.44 -48.71
CA ASN A 633 -6.44 -23.04 -48.55
C ASN A 633 -5.31 -22.99 -47.53
N TYR A 634 -4.08 -22.99 -48.05
CA TYR A 634 -2.84 -22.83 -47.28
C TYR A 634 -2.66 -21.43 -46.65
N ASP A 635 -3.64 -20.52 -46.80
CA ASP A 635 -3.53 -19.12 -46.39
C ASP A 635 -3.88 -18.82 -44.91
N SER A 636 -4.30 -19.81 -44.11
CA SER A 636 -4.60 -19.58 -42.69
C SER A 636 -3.47 -19.93 -41.72
N LEU A 637 -2.27 -20.27 -42.21
CA LEU A 637 -1.09 -20.57 -41.37
C LEU A 637 -0.12 -19.39 -41.20
N LEU A 638 -0.53 -18.17 -41.59
CA LEU A 638 0.31 -16.96 -41.51
C LEU A 638 -0.39 -15.79 -40.81
N SER A 639 -0.73 -15.99 -39.55
CA SER A 639 -0.42 -15.00 -38.49
C SER A 639 -0.48 -15.75 -37.14
N PRO A 640 0.39 -15.48 -36.15
CA PRO A 640 1.12 -14.24 -35.92
C PRO A 640 2.61 -14.47 -35.56
N GLN A 641 3.58 -14.09 -36.38
CA GLN A 641 4.99 -14.16 -35.97
C GLN A 641 5.82 -12.94 -36.37
N LEU A 642 5.27 -11.76 -36.10
CA LEU A 642 6.08 -10.57 -35.84
C LEU A 642 6.59 -10.60 -34.39
N ASN A 643 7.47 -11.57 -34.08
CA ASN A 643 8.48 -11.52 -33.00
C ASN A 643 9.29 -12.84 -32.90
N GLN A 644 9.84 -13.33 -34.02
CA GLN A 644 10.71 -14.52 -34.06
C GLN A 644 12.22 -14.24 -33.98
N TRP A 645 12.63 -13.00 -33.68
CA TRP A 645 14.03 -12.70 -33.44
C TRP A 645 14.61 -13.41 -32.19
N PRO A 646 13.89 -13.59 -31.06
CA PRO A 646 14.45 -14.24 -29.88
C PRO A 646 14.67 -15.75 -30.06
N SER A 647 13.78 -16.46 -30.76
CA SER A 647 13.85 -17.92 -30.92
C SER A 647 14.96 -18.36 -31.88
N ILE A 648 15.22 -17.59 -32.93
CA ILE A 648 16.34 -17.83 -33.85
C ILE A 648 17.68 -17.56 -33.17
N VAL A 649 17.77 -16.48 -32.38
CA VAL A 649 18.96 -16.16 -31.58
C VAL A 649 19.18 -17.21 -30.48
N LEU A 650 18.13 -17.65 -29.79
CA LEU A 650 18.22 -18.67 -28.75
C LEU A 650 18.66 -20.03 -29.31
N ALA A 651 18.14 -20.44 -30.47
CA ALA A 651 18.56 -21.67 -31.16
C ALA A 651 20.03 -21.60 -31.64
N ALA A 652 20.47 -20.45 -32.13
CA ALA A 652 21.88 -20.25 -32.50
C ALA A 652 22.80 -20.29 -31.26
N ILE A 653 22.39 -19.66 -30.16
CA ILE A 653 23.16 -19.64 -28.89
C ILE A 653 23.24 -21.04 -28.28
N THR A 654 22.16 -21.83 -28.30
CA THR A 654 22.18 -23.19 -27.75
C THR A 654 23.04 -24.14 -28.59
N ILE A 655 23.05 -23.99 -29.92
CA ILE A 655 23.95 -24.77 -30.79
C ILE A 655 25.42 -24.38 -30.53
N ILE A 656 25.71 -23.08 -30.42
CA ILE A 656 27.07 -22.60 -30.13
C ILE A 656 27.53 -23.04 -28.73
N SER A 657 26.65 -22.99 -27.73
CA SER A 657 26.99 -23.43 -26.37
C SER A 657 27.21 -24.95 -26.31
N PHE A 658 26.40 -25.73 -27.02
CA PHE A 658 26.54 -27.19 -27.07
C PHE A 658 27.84 -27.60 -27.77
N VAL A 659 28.19 -26.97 -28.89
CA VAL A 659 29.48 -27.17 -29.58
C VAL A 659 30.64 -26.70 -28.69
N GLY A 660 30.48 -25.59 -27.97
CA GLY A 660 31.47 -25.09 -27.02
C GLY A 660 31.72 -26.05 -25.85
N VAL A 661 30.67 -26.64 -25.28
CA VAL A 661 30.75 -27.62 -24.19
C VAL A 661 31.36 -28.92 -24.69
N LEU A 662 30.98 -29.42 -25.86
CA LEU A 662 31.59 -30.59 -26.49
C LEU A 662 33.07 -30.37 -26.78
N HIS A 663 33.45 -29.20 -27.29
CA HIS A 663 34.85 -28.85 -27.53
C HIS A 663 35.64 -28.75 -26.22
N TYR A 664 35.03 -28.17 -25.17
CA TYR A 664 35.64 -28.08 -23.84
C TYR A 664 35.85 -29.45 -23.21
N LEU A 665 34.84 -30.32 -23.25
CA LEU A 665 34.92 -31.69 -22.74
C LEU A 665 35.93 -32.54 -23.53
N TYR A 666 35.95 -32.43 -24.86
CA TYR A 666 36.95 -33.09 -25.70
C TYR A 666 38.37 -32.66 -25.35
N LYS A 667 38.58 -31.35 -25.15
CA LYS A 667 39.87 -30.79 -24.74
C LYS A 667 40.29 -31.27 -23.34
N GLN A 668 39.34 -31.43 -22.43
CA GLN A 668 39.60 -31.89 -21.06
C GLN A 668 39.94 -33.38 -20.98
N VAL A 669 39.37 -34.21 -21.87
CA VAL A 669 39.63 -35.66 -21.92
C VAL A 669 40.94 -35.99 -22.66
N CYS A 670 41.34 -35.22 -23.66
CA CYS A 670 42.61 -35.43 -24.38
C CYS A 670 43.85 -34.93 -23.63
N THR A 671 43.72 -34.14 -22.57
CA THR A 671 44.85 -33.73 -21.71
C THR A 671 45.15 -34.78 -20.63
N ARG A 672 45.52 -36.00 -21.02
CA ARG A 672 46.06 -37.00 -20.08
C ARG A 672 47.58 -36.84 -19.97
N HIS A 673 48.01 -36.43 -18.78
CA HIS A 673 49.34 -36.54 -18.18
C HIS A 673 50.55 -36.13 -19.04
N HIS A 674 50.93 -34.85 -18.97
CA HIS A 674 52.23 -34.38 -19.45
C HIS A 674 53.00 -33.72 -18.30
N THR A 675 54.18 -34.26 -18.01
CA THR A 675 55.17 -33.58 -17.19
C THR A 675 55.64 -32.35 -17.97
N LYS A 676 55.75 -31.18 -17.34
CA LYS A 676 56.22 -29.96 -18.01
C LYS A 676 57.28 -29.31 -17.15
N ILE A 677 58.33 -28.83 -17.78
CA ILE A 677 59.27 -27.92 -17.11
C ILE A 677 58.78 -26.51 -17.36
N ILE A 678 58.68 -25.74 -16.29
CA ILE A 678 58.28 -24.33 -16.34
C ILE A 678 59.37 -23.46 -15.72
N LEU A 679 59.51 -22.26 -16.24
CA LEU A 679 60.32 -21.19 -15.66
C LEU A 679 59.38 -20.29 -14.87
N GLU A 680 59.59 -20.21 -13.56
CA GLU A 680 58.93 -19.26 -12.68
C GLU A 680 59.82 -18.04 -12.52
N ILE A 681 59.26 -16.84 -12.68
CA ILE A 681 59.95 -15.57 -12.46
C ILE A 681 59.10 -14.75 -11.49
N SER A 682 59.72 -14.31 -10.39
CA SER A 682 59.03 -13.57 -9.31
C SER A 682 59.85 -12.39 -8.82
N ASN A 683 59.19 -11.29 -8.47
CA ASN A 683 59.80 -10.14 -7.77
C ASN A 683 59.29 -10.00 -6.32
N GLY A 684 58.73 -11.08 -5.76
CA GLY A 684 58.12 -11.10 -4.41
C GLY A 684 56.68 -10.61 -4.35
N LEU A 685 56.27 -9.67 -5.22
CA LEU A 685 54.88 -9.19 -5.31
C LEU A 685 54.07 -9.90 -6.40
N THR A 686 54.72 -10.25 -7.50
CA THR A 686 54.10 -10.87 -8.66
C THR A 686 54.95 -12.04 -9.13
N CYS A 687 54.29 -13.18 -9.37
CA CYS A 687 54.90 -14.40 -9.88
C CYS A 687 54.30 -14.74 -11.25
N LEU A 688 55.15 -15.15 -12.19
CA LEU A 688 54.73 -15.59 -13.51
C LEU A 688 55.41 -16.90 -13.89
N THR A 689 54.60 -17.86 -14.36
CA THR A 689 55.07 -19.14 -14.88
C THR A 689 55.00 -19.20 -16.41
N ILE A 690 56.07 -19.68 -17.03
CA ILE A 690 56.24 -19.81 -18.48
C ILE A 690 56.63 -21.25 -18.80
N PRO A 691 55.89 -21.98 -19.65
CA PRO A 691 56.27 -23.34 -20.02
C PRO A 691 57.54 -23.33 -20.89
N VAL A 692 58.54 -24.10 -20.46
CA VAL A 692 59.84 -24.24 -21.13
C VAL A 692 59.79 -25.42 -22.10
N VAL A 693 59.45 -26.60 -21.61
CA VAL A 693 59.34 -27.82 -22.43
C VAL A 693 58.29 -28.77 -21.87
N ASN A 694 57.56 -29.44 -22.76
CA ASN A 694 56.65 -30.52 -22.40
C ASN A 694 57.38 -31.84 -22.52
N LEU A 695 57.37 -32.63 -21.46
CA LEU A 695 57.95 -33.96 -21.40
C LEU A 695 56.84 -35.01 -21.52
N PRO A 696 56.94 -35.95 -22.48
CA PRO A 696 55.88 -36.92 -22.73
C PRO A 696 55.76 -38.01 -21.66
N LEU A 697 56.78 -38.18 -20.81
CA LEU A 697 56.84 -39.24 -19.78
C LEU A 697 56.77 -38.67 -18.35
N CYS A 698 56.68 -39.56 -17.35
CA CYS A 698 56.65 -39.21 -15.93
C CYS A 698 57.99 -38.61 -15.45
N PRO A 699 58.01 -37.81 -14.37
CA PRO A 699 59.23 -37.16 -13.88
C PRO A 699 60.36 -38.14 -13.53
N SER A 700 60.03 -39.37 -13.15
CA SER A 700 60.99 -40.44 -12.83
C SER A 700 61.82 -40.90 -14.02
N ASP A 701 61.36 -40.65 -15.24
CA ASP A 701 62.02 -41.10 -16.48
C ASP A 701 63.01 -40.05 -17.02
N TRP A 702 63.19 -38.94 -16.32
CA TRP A 702 64.06 -37.84 -16.73
C TRP A 702 65.13 -37.57 -15.67
N ASP A 703 66.38 -37.56 -16.12
CA ASP A 703 67.50 -37.01 -15.38
C ASP A 703 67.67 -35.54 -15.80
N ILE A 704 67.40 -34.62 -14.88
CA ILE A 704 67.36 -33.18 -15.13
C ILE A 704 68.53 -32.56 -14.39
N ALA A 705 69.59 -32.20 -15.13
CA ALA A 705 70.72 -31.47 -14.57
C ALA A 705 70.31 -30.02 -14.29
N THR A 706 70.66 -29.53 -13.10
CA THR A 706 70.40 -28.16 -12.70
C THR A 706 71.29 -27.20 -13.51
N PRO A 707 70.75 -26.09 -14.05
CA PRO A 707 71.59 -25.08 -14.68
C PRO A 707 72.56 -24.47 -13.66
N ASN A 708 73.76 -24.13 -14.09
CA ASN A 708 74.74 -23.47 -13.21
C ASN A 708 74.38 -22.01 -12.95
N ASN A 709 73.74 -21.36 -13.93
CA ASN A 709 73.24 -20.01 -13.82
C ASN A 709 72.16 -19.76 -14.89
N ILE A 710 71.21 -18.88 -14.58
CA ILE A 710 70.20 -18.41 -15.51
C ILE A 710 70.49 -16.93 -15.76
N THR A 711 71.02 -16.60 -16.94
CA THR A 711 71.50 -15.24 -17.25
C THR A 711 70.85 -14.68 -18.51
N ASN A 712 71.06 -13.39 -18.75
CA ASN A 712 70.65 -12.70 -19.99
C ASN A 712 69.16 -12.81 -20.35
N MET A 713 68.26 -12.74 -19.36
CA MET A 713 66.82 -12.66 -19.63
C MET A 713 66.45 -11.35 -20.35
N ARG A 714 66.01 -11.45 -21.61
CA ARG A 714 65.59 -10.28 -22.42
C ARG A 714 64.25 -10.52 -23.07
N ILE A 715 63.42 -9.49 -23.06
CA ILE A 715 62.10 -9.50 -23.72
C ILE A 715 62.24 -8.78 -25.06
N SER A 716 61.88 -9.44 -26.15
CA SER A 716 61.85 -8.86 -27.50
C SER A 716 60.43 -8.94 -28.11
N GLY A 717 60.10 -8.03 -29.03
CA GLY A 717 58.81 -7.98 -29.72
C GLY A 717 57.71 -7.18 -28.99
N THR A 718 56.88 -6.49 -29.77
CA THR A 718 55.75 -5.66 -29.30
C THR A 718 54.42 -6.40 -29.35
N PHE A 719 54.10 -7.08 -30.46
CA PHE A 719 52.85 -7.84 -30.63
C PHE A 719 52.99 -9.33 -30.30
N TYR A 720 54.16 -9.92 -30.56
CA TYR A 720 54.52 -11.29 -30.18
C TYR A 720 55.71 -11.22 -29.23
N THR A 721 55.44 -11.18 -27.94
CA THR A 721 56.49 -11.07 -26.93
C THR A 721 57.29 -12.37 -26.88
N LYS A 722 58.59 -12.30 -27.15
CA LYS A 722 59.54 -13.41 -27.03
C LYS A 722 60.43 -13.16 -25.82
N LEU A 723 60.54 -14.15 -24.93
CA LEU A 723 61.47 -14.15 -23.82
C LEU A 723 62.70 -14.97 -24.21
N ASN A 724 63.85 -14.31 -24.28
CA ASN A 724 65.14 -14.96 -24.49
C ASN A 724 65.77 -15.20 -23.12
N VAL A 725 66.17 -16.43 -22.82
CA VAL A 725 66.80 -16.82 -21.56
C VAL A 725 67.99 -17.72 -21.86
N GLU A 726 69.15 -17.39 -21.30
CA GLU A 726 70.35 -18.22 -21.44
C GLU A 726 70.46 -19.14 -20.23
N MET A 727 70.26 -20.44 -20.45
CA MET A 727 70.27 -21.48 -19.42
C MET A 727 71.47 -22.41 -19.59
N SER A 728 72.65 -21.96 -19.15
CA SER A 728 73.87 -22.78 -19.25
C SER A 728 73.82 -23.97 -18.29
N GLY A 729 73.98 -25.18 -18.82
CA GLY A 729 74.07 -26.42 -18.03
C GLY A 729 72.76 -27.17 -17.83
N LEU A 730 71.62 -26.66 -18.31
CA LEU A 730 70.35 -27.39 -18.26
C LEU A 730 70.36 -28.52 -19.30
N SER A 731 70.51 -29.76 -18.85
CA SER A 731 70.35 -30.95 -19.69
C SER A 731 69.24 -31.83 -19.18
N ILE A 732 68.30 -32.18 -20.06
CA ILE A 732 67.21 -33.10 -19.78
C ILE A 732 67.48 -34.37 -20.55
N VAL A 733 67.84 -35.44 -19.86
CA VAL A 733 68.18 -36.72 -20.47
C VAL A 733 67.15 -37.74 -20.07
N ASN A 734 66.60 -38.46 -21.04
CA ASN A 734 65.75 -39.60 -20.74
C ASN A 734 66.59 -40.71 -20.09
N VAL A 735 66.19 -41.17 -18.90
CA VAL A 735 66.95 -42.15 -18.11
C VAL A 735 67.17 -43.46 -18.91
N HIS A 736 66.16 -43.86 -19.67
CA HIS A 736 66.11 -45.13 -20.41
C HIS A 736 66.75 -45.03 -21.80
N THR A 737 66.40 -44.01 -22.58
CA THR A 737 66.88 -43.89 -23.97
C THR A 737 68.21 -43.16 -24.11
N LYS A 738 68.68 -42.50 -23.03
CA LYS A 738 69.83 -41.57 -23.03
C LYS A 738 69.71 -40.42 -24.03
N GLN A 739 68.52 -40.19 -24.59
CA GLN A 739 68.28 -39.10 -25.52
C GLN A 739 68.17 -37.78 -24.76
N GLN A 740 68.97 -36.80 -25.17
CA GLN A 740 68.94 -35.45 -24.61
C GLN A 740 67.91 -34.59 -25.35
N ILE A 741 67.03 -33.92 -24.60
CA ILE A 741 66.10 -32.93 -25.15
C ILE A 741 66.78 -31.56 -25.08
N LYS A 742 66.94 -30.91 -26.24
CA LYS A 742 67.46 -29.55 -26.31
C LYS A 742 66.38 -28.57 -25.88
N VAL A 743 66.67 -27.79 -24.84
CA VAL A 743 65.80 -26.70 -24.38
C VAL A 743 66.03 -25.47 -25.28
N PRO A 744 64.97 -24.84 -25.81
CA PRO A 744 65.13 -23.62 -26.61
C PRO A 744 65.45 -22.43 -25.72
N ASP A 745 66.34 -21.53 -26.16
CA ASP A 745 66.68 -20.30 -25.42
C ASP A 745 65.65 -19.18 -25.63
N THR A 746 64.59 -19.41 -26.41
CA THR A 746 63.58 -18.40 -26.77
C THR A 746 62.18 -18.96 -26.64
N PHE A 747 61.35 -18.31 -25.83
CA PHE A 747 59.98 -18.71 -25.54
C PHE A 747 58.98 -17.65 -26.00
N THR A 748 57.92 -18.06 -26.70
CA THR A 748 56.83 -17.15 -27.06
C THR A 748 55.87 -16.98 -25.89
N VAL A 749 55.63 -15.73 -25.50
CA VAL A 749 54.80 -15.36 -24.36
C VAL A 749 53.60 -14.55 -24.87
N ASN A 750 52.40 -14.84 -24.35
CA ASN A 750 51.21 -14.06 -24.65
C ASN A 750 51.44 -12.58 -24.25
N PRO A 751 51.04 -11.58 -25.07
CA PRO A 751 51.22 -10.16 -24.78
C PRO A 751 50.84 -9.71 -23.36
N ILE A 752 49.81 -10.29 -22.74
CA ILE A 752 49.44 -9.96 -21.34
C ILE A 752 50.55 -10.37 -20.37
N LYS A 753 51.00 -11.63 -20.47
CA LYS A 753 52.13 -12.15 -19.69
C LYS A 753 53.42 -11.39 -20.01
N GLY A 754 53.59 -10.96 -21.27
CA GLY A 754 54.70 -10.10 -21.70
C GLY A 754 54.72 -8.74 -21.00
N LYS A 755 53.56 -8.10 -20.80
CA LYS A 755 53.44 -6.85 -20.02
C LYS A 755 53.76 -7.08 -18.54
N MET A 756 53.34 -8.21 -17.97
CA MET A 756 53.68 -8.58 -16.59
C MET A 756 55.19 -8.80 -16.42
N LEU A 757 55.84 -9.52 -17.34
CA LEU A 757 57.30 -9.67 -17.35
C LEU A 757 58.04 -8.34 -17.41
N LYS A 758 57.60 -7.43 -18.29
CA LYS A 758 58.18 -6.08 -18.38
C LYS A 758 58.07 -5.30 -17.07
N ASN A 759 57.05 -5.57 -16.25
CA ASN A 759 56.94 -4.96 -14.93
C ASN A 759 57.82 -5.68 -13.90
N ILE A 760 57.88 -7.01 -13.90
CA ILE A 760 58.75 -7.80 -13.01
C ILE A 760 60.21 -7.40 -13.20
N PHE A 761 60.67 -7.21 -14.45
CA PHE A 761 62.04 -6.84 -14.79
C PHE A 761 62.42 -5.39 -14.42
N LYS A 762 61.49 -4.55 -13.94
CA LYS A 762 61.82 -3.22 -13.41
C LYS A 762 62.34 -3.26 -11.97
N SER A 763 62.18 -4.40 -11.30
CA SER A 763 62.59 -4.65 -9.92
C SER A 763 63.56 -5.83 -9.85
N PRO A 764 64.33 -5.99 -8.77
CA PRO A 764 65.07 -7.23 -8.52
C PRO A 764 64.09 -8.42 -8.57
N PHE A 765 64.46 -9.46 -9.30
CA PHE A 765 63.64 -10.65 -9.48
C PHE A 765 64.47 -11.91 -9.26
N THR A 766 63.81 -12.99 -8.88
CA THR A 766 64.36 -14.34 -8.82
C THR A 766 63.69 -15.21 -9.88
N SER A 767 64.41 -16.25 -10.33
CA SER A 767 63.90 -17.21 -11.31
C SER A 767 64.16 -18.63 -10.85
N TYR A 768 63.14 -19.48 -10.94
CA TYR A 768 63.21 -20.89 -10.55
C TYR A 768 62.81 -21.78 -11.72
N ILE A 769 63.43 -22.96 -11.79
CA ILE A 769 62.98 -23.99 -12.73
C ILE A 769 62.18 -25.03 -11.94
N LEU A 770 60.92 -25.21 -12.34
CA LEU A 770 60.01 -26.16 -11.70
C LEU A 770 59.62 -27.27 -12.66
N VAL A 771 59.53 -28.49 -12.14
CA VAL A 771 58.90 -29.61 -12.82
C VAL A 771 57.46 -29.73 -12.34
N VAL A 772 56.52 -29.69 -13.27
CA VAL A 772 55.08 -29.81 -13.03
C VAL A 772 54.58 -31.14 -13.57
N HIS A 773 54.01 -31.98 -12.70
CA HIS A 773 53.33 -33.21 -13.10
C HIS A 773 52.01 -33.31 -12.36
N ASN A 774 50.89 -33.38 -13.09
CA ASN A 774 49.54 -33.43 -12.50
C ASN A 774 49.28 -32.34 -11.44
N ASN A 775 49.74 -31.11 -11.70
CA ASN A 775 49.68 -29.96 -10.78
C ASN A 775 50.53 -30.09 -9.49
N PHE A 776 51.40 -31.09 -9.37
CA PHE A 776 52.45 -31.12 -8.34
C PHE A 776 53.71 -30.43 -8.85
N PHE A 777 54.31 -29.60 -8.00
CA PHE A 777 55.50 -28.79 -8.31
C PHE A 777 56.70 -29.32 -7.54
N LYS A 778 57.83 -29.49 -8.23
CA LYS A 778 59.13 -29.74 -7.60
C LYS A 778 60.14 -28.71 -8.11
N VAL A 779 60.78 -27.99 -7.20
CA VAL A 779 61.86 -27.05 -7.52
C VAL A 779 63.10 -27.85 -7.91
N VAL A 780 63.69 -27.51 -9.06
CA VAL A 780 64.93 -28.10 -9.55
C VAL A 780 66.11 -27.17 -9.30
N TYR A 781 65.93 -25.85 -9.48
CA TYR A 781 66.93 -24.81 -9.27
C TYR A 781 66.27 -23.55 -8.73
#